data_AF-A0A522F540-F1
#
_entry.id   AF-A0A522F540-F1
#
_cell.length_a   1.000
_cell.length_b   1.000
_cell.length_c   1.000
_cell.angle_alpha   90.00
_cell.angle_beta   90.00
_cell.angle_gamma   90.00
#
_symmetry.space_group_name_H-M   'P 1'
#
loop_
_entity.id
_entity.type
_entity.pdbx_description
1 polymer ?
#
loop_
_entity_poly.entity_id
_entity_poly.type
_entity_poly.pdbx_seq_one_letter_code
_entity_poly.pdbx_strand_id
1 'polypeptide(L)'
;MEENSTTGWKKLLEEYPWFRCDGCFPITAYSEYMPPAMLGYKPYGKPDHSILSEDDPFGWKITEMEEEYELKPGIEHIGQQIMKNIIKLGKGLPEHFISGHGGENLRDNPYWPPELAGCAGSLSYERYVTLLPLMLSRTQDDKGRVIWTFFGNSIHDPEQTFWKSFFTAPGIEIPGSESFFTGLLSEAYGEKISDNESLFNAGFRILSSEGSLLPAWTKKFLVKDDALSGNIKYLLTFLPFKNLPEEVKNQYLSGNIFLLPFPGSLVFWGMPGYLKLKKQLPVTAQIPLLNLVSRNRGIGSMRVTQSGWLHEPHAGSNEIVMNENLVHDTFHRTHRWQRVHRYQDELNEVAHKIRLIKALFSTEPDAMGLYNKPMACNSQLWNSKFDLLLNGPGADRNKLTEVEKILLKGGLFGYRFFYPPMRVGNHEMYLHRPLVAFEEKQSEKVEIKAESLYGYITGYNKNESDMLHPVELWPRMIKRELYLSALHDFNTHSDHYAHQTSLNIISLIESWKKQKKKPLTRSFAHNLLNISKHKSLEDWLNELDIHAASPDKASAMREALNKIIEPQNDFALPEPLTYSETANRRFEEAWWNDIRFLSQGEFIYKDNADIMLDETTLSQVHKKQRDIEFVGDYFIKRYKKTIADASMEGKAIVGELPFKWDTLFDFSQYGGWVGNQKGTNYERNILMIIPGKNHKQAVVFGDHYDTAYMEDIYEKGRGGTGARLAADGSDDNYSASATLLQAAPIFLNLSKQGKLERDIWLIHLTGEEFPADCMGARNFCQKLVEKNMVLRTDDQTNINLAETEITGVYVMDMIGHNRDNDQDIFQISPGKSSASLNLARQAHIANMIWNSSTHSWNMQPERLNRTHGKRITGSEQIPETAKHLSVKGEVRTQYNPHSSIFNTDGQIFSDTGVPVVLFMENYDINRSGYHDTKDTMENIDLDYGAAFAAIAIETVARVATEITKFNT
;
A
#
# COMPACT_ATOMS: atom_id res chain seq x y z
N MET A 1 -41.03 -5.66 16.85
CA MET A 1 -39.67 -5.91 16.35
C MET A 1 -39.42 -4.83 15.32
N GLU A 2 -38.89 -3.69 15.76
CA GLU A 2 -38.40 -2.67 14.82
C GLU A 2 -37.15 -3.25 14.16
N GLU A 3 -37.18 -3.41 12.84
CA GLU A 3 -35.97 -3.67 12.06
C GLU A 3 -34.99 -2.52 12.37
N ASN A 4 -33.89 -2.84 13.05
CA ASN A 4 -32.76 -1.91 13.20
C ASN A 4 -32.23 -1.63 11.79
N SER A 5 -32.76 -0.63 11.10
CA SER A 5 -32.21 -0.19 9.83
C SER A 5 -30.79 0.30 10.08
N THR A 6 -29.80 -0.41 9.56
CA THR A 6 -28.39 -0.03 9.54
C THR A 6 -28.26 1.37 8.90
N THR A 7 -27.55 2.30 9.57
CA THR A 7 -27.38 3.68 9.10
C THR A 7 -25.90 4.01 8.90
N GLY A 8 -25.63 4.89 7.93
CA GLY A 8 -24.27 5.38 7.65
C GLY A 8 -23.27 4.28 7.33
N TRP A 9 -22.08 4.34 7.92
CA TRP A 9 -20.98 3.42 7.61
C TRP A 9 -21.30 1.95 7.96
N LYS A 10 -22.26 1.68 8.86
CA LYS A 10 -22.66 0.31 9.22
C LYS A 10 -23.25 -0.44 8.03
N LYS A 11 -23.85 0.27 7.07
CA LYS A 11 -24.33 -0.31 5.80
C LYS A 11 -23.21 -0.96 4.98
N LEU A 12 -22.00 -0.41 5.07
CA LEU A 12 -20.84 -0.92 4.32
C LEU A 12 -20.45 -2.35 4.74
N LEU A 13 -20.92 -2.80 5.91
CA LEU A 13 -20.60 -4.08 6.54
C LEU A 13 -21.79 -5.06 6.63
N GLU A 14 -22.93 -4.77 5.99
CA GLU A 14 -24.14 -5.63 6.10
C GLU A 14 -23.89 -7.09 5.70
N GLU A 15 -23.08 -7.32 4.66
CA GLU A 15 -22.73 -8.66 4.19
C GLU A 15 -21.51 -9.25 4.92
N TYR A 16 -20.92 -8.55 5.89
CA TYR A 16 -19.70 -8.99 6.55
C TYR A 16 -20.00 -10.11 7.58
N PRO A 17 -19.26 -11.24 7.60
CA PRO A 17 -18.15 -11.60 6.72
C PRO A 17 -18.59 -12.42 5.49
N TRP A 18 -18.62 -11.78 4.31
CA TRP A 18 -19.00 -12.40 3.03
C TRP A 18 -18.00 -13.45 2.52
N PHE A 19 -16.83 -13.51 3.14
CA PHE A 19 -15.69 -14.33 2.73
C PHE A 19 -15.59 -15.67 3.48
N ARG A 20 -16.56 -16.07 4.32
CA ARG A 20 -16.52 -17.35 5.05
C ARG A 20 -16.96 -18.53 4.16
N CYS A 21 -16.34 -18.66 3.00
CA CYS A 21 -16.51 -19.78 2.08
C CYS A 21 -15.23 -20.02 1.27
N ASP A 22 -15.06 -21.25 0.80
CA ASP A 22 -13.86 -21.67 0.08
C ASP A 22 -13.69 -20.88 -1.23
N GLY A 23 -12.53 -20.26 -1.40
CA GLY A 23 -12.22 -19.46 -2.59
C GLY A 23 -12.92 -18.10 -2.65
N CYS A 24 -13.63 -17.69 -1.61
CA CYS A 24 -14.39 -16.43 -1.59
C CYS A 24 -13.52 -15.19 -1.32
N PHE A 25 -12.28 -15.34 -0.87
CA PHE A 25 -11.34 -14.23 -0.65
C PHE A 25 -10.00 -14.50 -1.34
N PRO A 26 -9.97 -14.58 -2.69
CA PRO A 26 -8.74 -14.83 -3.41
C PRO A 26 -7.75 -13.69 -3.19
N ILE A 27 -6.52 -14.03 -2.84
CA ILE A 27 -5.41 -13.08 -2.73
C ILE A 27 -4.47 -13.31 -3.92
N THR A 28 -4.54 -12.42 -4.90
CA THR A 28 -3.70 -12.45 -6.10
C THR A 28 -2.26 -12.03 -5.79
N ALA A 29 -1.30 -12.41 -6.65
CA ALA A 29 0.04 -11.86 -6.61
C ALA A 29 -0.03 -10.33 -6.81
N TYR A 30 0.62 -9.56 -5.94
CA TYR A 30 0.54 -8.09 -5.95
C TYR A 30 1.23 -7.51 -7.19
N SER A 31 2.21 -8.24 -7.71
CA SER A 31 2.86 -7.99 -8.99
C SER A 31 1.94 -8.18 -10.22
N GLU A 32 0.90 -9.01 -10.15
CA GLU A 32 -0.10 -9.19 -11.23
C GLU A 32 -1.31 -8.26 -11.08
N TYR A 33 -1.84 -8.17 -9.86
CA TYR A 33 -3.00 -7.35 -9.53
C TYR A 33 -2.81 -6.75 -8.15
N MET A 34 -2.75 -5.42 -8.11
CA MET A 34 -2.58 -4.67 -6.87
C MET A 34 -3.89 -4.76 -6.08
N PRO A 35 -3.91 -5.32 -4.87
CA PRO A 35 -5.15 -5.44 -4.13
C PRO A 35 -5.67 -4.07 -3.68
N PRO A 36 -7.00 -3.94 -3.52
CA PRO A 36 -7.57 -2.77 -2.87
C PRO A 36 -7.10 -2.67 -1.42
N ALA A 37 -6.82 -1.45 -0.96
CA ALA A 37 -6.50 -1.21 0.45
C ALA A 37 -7.75 -1.43 1.32
N MET A 38 -7.72 -2.44 2.21
CA MET A 38 -8.81 -2.74 3.14
C MET A 38 -8.71 -1.86 4.39
N LEU A 39 -9.69 -0.98 4.61
CA LEU A 39 -9.67 0.06 5.64
C LEU A 39 -10.93 -0.01 6.50
N GLY A 40 -10.87 0.54 7.71
CA GLY A 40 -11.98 0.51 8.68
C GLY A 40 -12.23 -0.87 9.29
N TYR A 41 -12.21 -1.95 8.49
CA TYR A 41 -12.36 -3.32 8.96
C TYR A 41 -11.58 -4.28 8.05
N LYS A 42 -10.49 -4.88 8.56
CA LYS A 42 -9.71 -5.89 7.83
C LYS A 42 -10.32 -7.30 7.99
N PRO A 43 -10.22 -8.20 6.99
CA PRO A 43 -10.85 -9.52 7.02
C PRO A 43 -10.52 -10.39 8.25
N TYR A 44 -9.27 -10.36 8.71
CA TYR A 44 -8.85 -11.04 9.94
C TYR A 44 -8.81 -10.11 11.17
N GLY A 45 -8.80 -8.79 10.93
CA GLY A 45 -8.56 -7.79 11.95
C GLY A 45 -9.78 -7.44 12.81
N LYS A 46 -9.58 -6.44 13.67
CA LYS A 46 -10.63 -5.77 14.44
C LYS A 46 -11.02 -4.46 13.77
N PRO A 47 -12.19 -3.87 14.09
CA PRO A 47 -12.55 -2.53 13.65
C PRO A 47 -11.45 -1.51 13.94
N ASP A 48 -11.15 -0.68 12.95
CA ASP A 48 -10.25 0.45 13.04
C ASP A 48 -11.04 1.73 13.33
N HIS A 49 -11.16 2.04 14.62
CA HIS A 49 -11.87 3.22 15.11
C HIS A 49 -11.16 4.55 14.82
N SER A 50 -9.96 4.51 14.21
CA SER A 50 -9.26 5.72 13.77
C SER A 50 -9.89 6.35 12.53
N ILE A 51 -10.63 5.56 11.73
CA ILE A 51 -11.33 6.01 10.52
C ILE A 51 -12.83 6.19 10.79
N LEU A 52 -13.46 5.17 11.35
CA LEU A 52 -14.91 5.12 11.61
C LEU A 52 -15.19 5.28 13.12
N SER A 53 -16.29 5.96 13.48
CA SER A 53 -16.67 6.18 14.88
C SER A 53 -18.06 5.62 15.14
N GLU A 54 -18.27 4.96 16.28
CA GLU A 54 -19.60 4.49 16.68
C GLU A 54 -20.56 5.66 16.92
N ASP A 55 -20.06 6.78 17.44
CA ASP A 55 -20.85 7.97 17.77
C ASP A 55 -21.09 8.93 16.57
N ASP A 56 -20.50 8.65 15.40
CA ASP A 56 -20.65 9.47 14.19
C ASP A 56 -20.89 8.55 12.97
N PRO A 57 -22.15 8.09 12.77
CA PRO A 57 -22.47 7.10 11.74
C PRO A 57 -22.21 7.60 10.31
N PHE A 58 -22.21 8.92 10.09
CA PHE A 58 -22.01 9.52 8.77
C PHE A 58 -20.60 10.12 8.59
N GLY A 59 -19.75 10.08 9.61
CA GLY A 59 -18.41 10.66 9.57
C GLY A 59 -17.34 9.70 9.08
N TRP A 60 -16.40 10.23 8.29
CA TRP A 60 -15.17 9.56 7.89
C TRP A 60 -13.96 10.40 8.28
N LYS A 61 -13.13 9.91 9.18
CA LYS A 61 -11.96 10.67 9.67
C LYS A 61 -10.85 10.70 8.62
N ILE A 62 -10.33 11.90 8.36
CA ILE A 62 -9.12 12.15 7.56
C ILE A 62 -8.06 12.70 8.51
N THR A 63 -6.91 12.02 8.55
CA THR A 63 -5.80 12.39 9.44
C THR A 63 -5.07 13.65 8.96
N GLU A 64 -4.32 14.28 9.86
CA GLU A 64 -3.52 15.46 9.55
C GLU A 64 -2.43 15.14 8.52
N MET A 65 -1.83 13.94 8.57
CA MET A 65 -0.86 13.51 7.56
C MET A 65 -1.49 13.39 6.16
N GLU A 66 -2.66 12.76 6.07
CA GLU A 66 -3.38 12.63 4.80
C GLU A 66 -3.75 13.99 4.21
N GLU A 67 -4.11 14.97 5.05
CA GLU A 67 -4.44 16.31 4.56
C GLU A 67 -3.21 17.11 4.17
N GLU A 68 -2.24 17.26 5.09
CA GLU A 68 -1.14 18.21 4.96
C GLU A 68 -0.04 17.73 4.00
N TYR A 69 0.21 16.42 3.91
CA TYR A 69 1.28 15.86 3.07
C TYR A 69 0.77 15.25 1.75
N GLU A 70 -0.51 14.89 1.65
CA GLU A 70 -1.05 14.25 0.43
C GLU A 70 -2.12 15.11 -0.26
N LEU A 71 -3.27 15.33 0.39
CA LEU A 71 -4.45 15.90 -0.27
C LEU A 71 -4.28 17.38 -0.61
N LYS A 72 -3.87 18.23 0.34
CA LYS A 72 -3.69 19.67 0.11
C LYS A 72 -2.63 19.96 -0.97
N PRO A 73 -1.36 19.53 -0.83
CA PRO A 73 -0.35 19.75 -1.87
C PRO A 73 -0.71 19.04 -3.18
N GLY A 74 -1.40 17.88 -3.11
CA GLY A 74 -1.90 17.18 -4.29
C GLY A 74 -2.94 17.97 -5.07
N ILE A 75 -3.94 18.53 -4.40
CA ILE A 75 -5.01 19.30 -5.04
C ILE A 75 -4.46 20.58 -5.65
N GLU A 76 -3.51 21.24 -4.96
CA GLU A 76 -2.77 22.37 -5.51
C GLU A 76 -2.03 21.98 -6.79
N HIS A 77 -1.24 20.89 -6.75
CA HIS A 77 -0.44 20.44 -7.88
C HIS A 77 -1.28 20.04 -9.11
N ILE A 78 -2.33 19.22 -8.92
CA ILE A 78 -3.21 18.82 -10.04
C ILE A 78 -4.09 19.99 -10.49
N GLY A 79 -4.52 20.84 -9.57
CA GLY A 79 -5.33 22.02 -9.85
C GLY A 79 -4.62 22.98 -10.79
N GLN A 80 -3.32 23.22 -10.59
CA GLN A 80 -2.50 24.03 -11.49
C GLN A 80 -2.45 23.45 -12.91
N GLN A 81 -2.30 22.12 -13.06
CA GLN A 81 -2.29 21.47 -14.38
C GLN A 81 -3.66 21.55 -15.06
N ILE A 82 -4.75 21.29 -14.32
CA ILE A 82 -6.12 21.37 -14.84
C ILE A 82 -6.44 22.80 -15.31
N MET A 83 -6.17 23.79 -14.46
CA MET A 83 -6.44 25.20 -14.75
C MET A 83 -5.66 25.70 -15.97
N LYS A 84 -4.40 25.29 -16.13
CA LYS A 84 -3.60 25.61 -17.32
C LYS A 84 -4.31 25.21 -18.62
N ASN A 85 -4.95 24.04 -18.65
CA ASN A 85 -5.67 23.56 -19.84
C ASN A 85 -7.02 24.27 -20.02
N ILE A 86 -7.77 24.49 -18.94
CA ILE A 86 -9.07 25.21 -18.98
C ILE A 86 -8.88 26.66 -19.46
N ILE A 87 -7.84 27.34 -18.98
CA ILE A 87 -7.53 28.72 -19.38
C ILE A 87 -7.19 28.80 -20.86
N LYS A 88 -6.40 27.84 -21.39
CA LYS A 88 -6.12 27.79 -22.84
C LYS A 88 -7.38 27.60 -23.67
N LEU A 89 -8.27 26.69 -23.27
CA LEU A 89 -9.57 26.49 -23.93
C LEU A 89 -10.35 27.81 -23.96
N GLY A 90 -10.47 28.48 -22.81
CA GLY A 90 -11.19 29.74 -22.70
C GLY A 90 -10.55 30.90 -23.48
N LYS A 91 -9.21 30.92 -23.60
CA LYS A 91 -8.45 31.88 -24.43
C LYS A 91 -8.49 31.54 -25.93
N GLY A 92 -9.17 30.48 -26.34
CA GLY A 92 -9.27 30.05 -27.75
C GLY A 92 -7.96 29.46 -28.30
N LEU A 93 -7.05 29.05 -27.41
CA LEU A 93 -5.78 28.42 -27.79
C LEU A 93 -5.99 26.92 -28.07
N PRO A 94 -5.21 26.31 -28.97
CA PRO A 94 -5.27 24.87 -29.18
C PRO A 94 -5.00 24.09 -27.88
N GLU A 95 -5.94 23.23 -27.50
CA GLU A 95 -5.80 22.35 -26.33
C GLU A 95 -6.31 20.94 -26.65
N HIS A 96 -5.38 20.05 -27.01
CA HIS A 96 -5.67 18.72 -27.52
C HIS A 96 -6.13 17.75 -26.43
N PHE A 97 -5.70 17.94 -25.17
CA PHE A 97 -6.14 17.06 -24.09
C PHE A 97 -7.64 17.23 -23.79
N ILE A 98 -8.21 18.42 -24.04
CA ILE A 98 -9.65 18.67 -23.94
C ILE A 98 -10.34 18.34 -25.26
N SER A 99 -9.86 18.86 -26.38
CA SER A 99 -10.55 18.75 -27.68
C SER A 99 -10.55 17.34 -28.29
N GLY A 100 -9.57 16.50 -27.94
CA GLY A 100 -9.41 15.16 -28.51
C GLY A 100 -8.75 15.16 -29.89
N HIS A 101 -8.59 13.97 -30.46
CA HIS A 101 -8.08 13.77 -31.81
C HIS A 101 -9.10 14.19 -32.89
N GLY A 102 -8.97 15.42 -33.37
CA GLY A 102 -9.84 15.98 -34.41
C GLY A 102 -11.06 16.73 -33.86
N GLY A 103 -11.04 17.10 -32.57
CA GLY A 103 -12.07 17.92 -31.94
C GLY A 103 -13.34 17.15 -31.53
N GLU A 104 -13.31 15.83 -31.59
CA GLU A 104 -14.40 14.90 -31.32
C GLU A 104 -14.93 14.97 -29.88
N ASN A 105 -14.11 15.36 -28.90
CA ASN A 105 -14.57 15.49 -27.51
C ASN A 105 -15.47 16.72 -27.28
N LEU A 106 -15.31 17.76 -28.11
CA LEU A 106 -16.09 19.00 -28.01
C LEU A 106 -17.24 19.08 -29.02
N ARG A 107 -17.22 18.24 -30.07
CA ARG A 107 -18.32 18.14 -31.02
C ARG A 107 -19.59 17.72 -30.30
N ASP A 108 -20.67 18.46 -30.52
CA ASP A 108 -21.98 18.23 -29.89
C ASP A 108 -21.98 18.26 -28.34
N ASN A 109 -20.93 18.84 -27.73
CA ASN A 109 -20.85 18.99 -26.29
C ASN A 109 -21.76 20.13 -25.81
N PRO A 110 -22.78 19.88 -24.97
CA PRO A 110 -23.76 20.91 -24.59
C PRO A 110 -23.19 21.99 -23.66
N TYR A 111 -22.02 21.76 -23.04
CA TYR A 111 -21.33 22.75 -22.22
C TYR A 111 -20.43 23.69 -23.05
N TRP A 112 -20.08 23.30 -24.29
CA TRP A 112 -19.23 24.10 -25.19
C TRP A 112 -19.82 24.21 -26.60
N PRO A 113 -21.04 24.77 -26.75
CA PRO A 113 -21.69 24.90 -28.05
C PRO A 113 -20.95 25.90 -28.97
N PRO A 114 -21.19 25.85 -30.30
CA PRO A 114 -20.49 26.71 -31.27
C PRO A 114 -20.56 28.21 -30.97
N GLU A 115 -21.68 28.70 -30.44
CA GLU A 115 -21.87 30.11 -30.04
C GLU A 115 -20.92 30.55 -28.91
N LEU A 116 -20.66 29.67 -27.94
CA LEU A 116 -19.67 29.94 -26.88
C LEU A 116 -18.24 29.77 -27.41
N ALA A 117 -17.99 28.70 -28.16
CA ALA A 117 -16.69 28.43 -28.75
C ALA A 117 -16.20 29.56 -29.67
N GLY A 118 -17.12 30.20 -30.42
CA GLY A 118 -16.83 31.34 -31.29
C GLY A 118 -16.42 32.61 -30.54
N CYS A 119 -16.74 32.71 -29.24
CA CYS A 119 -16.36 33.84 -28.37
C CYS A 119 -15.11 33.54 -27.53
N ALA A 120 -14.52 32.35 -27.62
CA ALA A 120 -13.28 32.02 -26.92
C ALA A 120 -12.16 33.03 -27.26
N GLY A 121 -11.40 33.47 -26.26
CA GLY A 121 -10.40 34.54 -26.39
C GLY A 121 -10.97 35.96 -26.43
N SER A 122 -12.29 36.14 -26.54
CA SER A 122 -12.94 37.46 -26.60
C SER A 122 -13.50 37.92 -25.24
N LEU A 123 -13.61 37.02 -24.26
CA LEU A 123 -14.15 37.30 -22.92
C LEU A 123 -13.02 37.69 -21.94
N SER A 124 -12.41 38.86 -22.14
CA SER A 124 -11.23 39.32 -21.36
C SER A 124 -11.49 39.58 -19.87
N TYR A 125 -12.75 39.65 -19.47
CA TYR A 125 -13.17 39.82 -18.08
C TYR A 125 -13.15 38.49 -17.30
N GLU A 126 -13.05 37.34 -17.98
CA GLU A 126 -13.18 36.05 -17.32
C GLU A 126 -12.06 35.77 -16.33
N ARG A 127 -12.43 35.11 -15.23
CA ARG A 127 -11.50 34.65 -14.20
C ARG A 127 -11.42 33.13 -14.14
N TYR A 128 -12.08 32.45 -15.07
CA TYR A 128 -12.08 30.99 -15.21
C TYR A 128 -12.43 30.28 -13.90
N VAL A 129 -13.36 30.86 -13.12
CA VAL A 129 -13.77 30.29 -11.83
C VAL A 129 -14.22 28.85 -12.04
N THR A 130 -13.56 27.92 -11.38
CA THR A 130 -13.68 26.50 -11.61
C THR A 130 -14.13 25.84 -10.32
N LEU A 131 -15.25 25.10 -10.39
CA LEU A 131 -15.86 24.37 -9.29
C LEU A 131 -16.06 22.92 -9.76
N LEU A 132 -15.01 22.10 -9.69
CA LEU A 132 -14.99 20.78 -10.29
C LEU A 132 -14.88 19.68 -9.24
N PRO A 133 -15.85 18.78 -9.11
CA PRO A 133 -15.69 17.67 -8.20
C PRO A 133 -14.69 16.65 -8.74
N LEU A 134 -13.61 16.45 -7.98
CA LEU A 134 -12.60 15.43 -8.20
C LEU A 134 -13.04 14.12 -7.53
N MET A 135 -12.66 12.98 -8.11
CA MET A 135 -12.86 11.66 -7.51
C MET A 135 -11.52 11.09 -7.08
N LEU A 136 -11.38 10.86 -5.78
CA LEU A 136 -10.16 10.42 -5.12
C LEU A 136 -10.40 9.12 -4.35
N SER A 137 -9.41 8.26 -4.26
CA SER A 137 -9.42 7.14 -3.31
C SER A 137 -8.00 6.80 -2.90
N ARG A 138 -7.81 6.24 -1.70
CA ARG A 138 -6.53 5.62 -1.35
C ARG A 138 -6.33 4.36 -2.19
N THR A 139 -5.13 4.16 -2.73
CA THR A 139 -4.77 2.95 -3.46
C THR A 139 -3.40 2.44 -2.99
N GLN A 140 -3.17 1.13 -3.07
CA GLN A 140 -1.88 0.52 -2.76
C GLN A 140 -0.98 0.52 -4.00
N ASP A 141 0.33 0.58 -3.82
CA ASP A 141 1.30 0.21 -4.86
C ASP A 141 2.16 -0.99 -4.45
N ASP A 142 3.05 -1.38 -5.35
CA ASP A 142 3.96 -2.52 -5.24
C ASP A 142 4.94 -2.41 -4.06
N LYS A 143 5.16 -1.20 -3.53
CA LYS A 143 5.97 -0.95 -2.32
C LYS A 143 5.13 -0.92 -1.03
N GLY A 144 3.86 -1.35 -1.12
CA GLY A 144 2.90 -1.32 -0.02
C GLY A 144 2.55 0.08 0.49
N ARG A 145 2.77 1.13 -0.32
CA ARG A 145 2.36 2.50 0.05
C ARG A 145 0.88 2.67 -0.26
N VAL A 146 0.12 3.04 0.78
CA VAL A 146 -1.30 3.37 0.66
C VAL A 146 -1.44 4.87 0.76
N ILE A 147 -1.72 5.53 -0.37
CA ILE A 147 -1.80 6.99 -0.48
C ILE A 147 -3.00 7.39 -1.34
N TRP A 148 -3.44 8.64 -1.21
CA TRP A 148 -4.51 9.20 -2.05
C TRP A 148 -4.13 9.23 -3.52
N THR A 149 -5.05 8.78 -4.36
CA THR A 149 -4.91 8.70 -5.82
C THR A 149 -6.02 9.49 -6.49
N PHE A 150 -5.64 10.32 -7.45
CA PHE A 150 -6.57 11.07 -8.30
C PHE A 150 -7.00 10.20 -9.48
N PHE A 151 -8.30 9.90 -9.55
CA PHE A 151 -8.89 9.12 -10.66
C PHE A 151 -9.41 9.98 -11.81
N GLY A 152 -9.67 11.27 -11.56
CA GLY A 152 -10.30 12.17 -12.51
C GLY A 152 -11.54 12.86 -11.95
N ASN A 153 -12.50 13.20 -12.82
CA ASN A 153 -13.74 13.86 -12.40
C ASN A 153 -14.67 12.90 -11.65
N SER A 154 -15.54 13.46 -10.81
CA SER A 154 -16.67 12.74 -10.23
C SER A 154 -17.52 12.07 -11.31
N ILE A 155 -17.95 10.84 -11.04
CA ILE A 155 -18.94 10.13 -11.88
C ILE A 155 -20.35 10.72 -11.73
N HIS A 156 -20.57 11.48 -10.65
CA HIS A 156 -21.82 12.17 -10.35
C HIS A 156 -21.92 13.51 -11.07
N ASP A 157 -23.15 14.03 -11.08
CA ASP A 157 -23.44 15.38 -11.55
C ASP A 157 -22.63 16.44 -10.75
N PRO A 158 -22.07 17.46 -11.43
CA PRO A 158 -21.23 18.44 -10.77
C PRO A 158 -22.00 19.33 -9.78
N GLU A 159 -23.26 19.67 -10.07
CA GLU A 159 -24.11 20.47 -9.19
C GLU A 159 -24.41 19.72 -7.90
N GLN A 160 -24.88 18.47 -8.03
CA GLN A 160 -25.21 17.63 -6.87
C GLN A 160 -23.99 17.44 -5.96
N THR A 161 -22.82 17.18 -6.55
CA THR A 161 -21.60 16.97 -5.79
C THR A 161 -21.14 18.25 -5.10
N PHE A 162 -21.25 19.40 -5.78
CA PHE A 162 -20.92 20.69 -5.21
C PHE A 162 -21.76 20.97 -3.97
N TRP A 163 -23.10 20.85 -4.06
CA TRP A 163 -23.99 21.15 -2.94
C TRP A 163 -23.82 20.23 -1.74
N LYS A 164 -23.45 18.96 -1.95
CA LYS A 164 -23.16 18.04 -0.84
C LYS A 164 -22.00 18.46 0.05
N SER A 165 -21.12 19.35 -0.43
CA SER A 165 -20.01 19.91 0.35
C SER A 165 -20.46 20.82 1.48
N PHE A 166 -21.73 21.25 1.48
CA PHE A 166 -22.32 22.16 2.46
C PHE A 166 -23.07 21.42 3.58
N PHE A 167 -22.88 20.10 3.70
CA PHE A 167 -23.53 19.24 4.68
C PHE A 167 -22.50 18.42 5.48
N THR A 168 -22.91 17.93 6.66
CA THR A 168 -22.09 17.03 7.52
C THR A 168 -22.66 15.62 7.62
N ALA A 169 -23.93 15.46 7.26
CA ALA A 169 -24.71 14.22 7.22
C ALA A 169 -25.94 14.46 6.32
N PRO A 170 -26.72 13.43 5.97
CA PRO A 170 -27.91 13.61 5.14
C PRO A 170 -28.86 14.65 5.76
N GLY A 171 -29.06 15.78 5.05
CA GLY A 171 -29.94 16.87 5.47
C GLY A 171 -29.42 17.76 6.61
N ILE A 172 -28.18 17.58 7.08
CA ILE A 172 -27.60 18.40 8.17
C ILE A 172 -26.58 19.39 7.58
N GLU A 173 -26.95 20.66 7.49
CA GLU A 173 -26.14 21.73 6.90
C GLU A 173 -24.94 22.13 7.75
N ILE A 174 -23.88 22.61 7.10
CA ILE A 174 -22.73 23.27 7.74
C ILE A 174 -23.10 24.74 8.04
N PRO A 175 -23.10 25.17 9.32
CA PRO A 175 -23.38 26.56 9.67
C PRO A 175 -22.37 27.55 9.07
N GLY A 176 -22.84 28.73 8.62
CA GLY A 176 -21.98 29.81 8.13
C GLY A 176 -21.34 29.56 6.76
N SER A 177 -21.78 28.51 6.05
CA SER A 177 -21.19 28.08 4.78
C SER A 177 -21.49 29.01 3.60
N GLU A 178 -22.40 29.98 3.76
CA GLU A 178 -22.62 31.08 2.80
C GLU A 178 -21.36 31.95 2.59
N SER A 179 -20.47 32.00 3.58
CA SER A 179 -19.23 32.79 3.54
C SER A 179 -18.26 32.33 2.46
N PHE A 180 -18.43 31.10 1.95
CA PHE A 180 -17.68 30.61 0.79
C PHE A 180 -17.81 31.56 -0.41
N PHE A 181 -19.02 32.01 -0.72
CA PHE A 181 -19.27 32.85 -1.90
C PHE A 181 -18.82 34.30 -1.70
N THR A 182 -18.91 34.82 -0.47
CA THR A 182 -18.36 36.14 -0.16
C THR A 182 -16.85 36.15 -0.34
N GLY A 183 -16.16 35.11 0.14
CA GLY A 183 -14.71 34.92 -0.08
C GLY A 183 -14.36 34.76 -1.56
N LEU A 184 -15.05 33.87 -2.28
CA LEU A 184 -14.81 33.60 -3.69
C LEU A 184 -14.92 34.87 -4.55
N LEU A 185 -15.99 35.66 -4.37
CA LEU A 185 -16.18 36.87 -5.17
C LEU A 185 -15.22 38.00 -4.76
N SER A 186 -14.89 38.10 -3.48
CA SER A 186 -13.89 39.06 -3.00
C SER A 186 -12.53 38.79 -3.63
N GLU A 187 -12.10 37.53 -3.67
CA GLU A 187 -10.77 37.18 -4.15
C GLU A 187 -10.67 37.12 -5.68
N ALA A 188 -11.63 36.48 -6.36
CA ALA A 188 -11.59 36.34 -7.82
C ALA A 188 -11.88 37.67 -8.54
N TYR A 189 -12.80 38.49 -8.01
CA TYR A 189 -13.30 39.69 -8.71
C TYR A 189 -12.98 41.02 -8.00
N GLY A 190 -12.55 40.98 -6.74
CA GLY A 190 -12.27 42.18 -5.94
C GLY A 190 -13.52 42.81 -5.32
N GLU A 191 -14.60 42.05 -5.15
CA GLU A 191 -15.86 42.55 -4.58
C GLU A 191 -15.77 42.77 -3.07
N LYS A 192 -16.34 43.87 -2.56
CA LYS A 192 -16.35 44.17 -1.13
C LYS A 192 -17.62 43.63 -0.47
N ILE A 193 -17.61 42.34 -0.16
CA ILE A 193 -18.76 41.60 0.36
C ILE A 193 -18.40 41.01 1.72
N SER A 194 -19.22 41.26 2.74
CA SER A 194 -19.00 40.79 4.11
C SER A 194 -20.06 39.82 4.61
N ASP A 195 -21.22 39.81 3.95
CA ASP A 195 -22.38 39.09 4.42
C ASP A 195 -23.34 38.73 3.29
N ASN A 196 -24.44 38.14 3.73
CA ASN A 196 -25.45 37.56 2.91
C ASN A 196 -26.28 38.64 2.15
N GLU A 197 -26.42 39.85 2.69
CA GLU A 197 -27.18 40.95 2.09
C GLU A 197 -26.33 41.67 1.03
N SER A 198 -25.09 41.99 1.37
CA SER A 198 -24.08 42.52 0.45
C SER A 198 -23.84 41.57 -0.73
N LEU A 199 -23.87 40.25 -0.52
CA LEU A 199 -23.78 39.26 -1.61
C LEU A 199 -24.96 39.36 -2.59
N PHE A 200 -26.19 39.50 -2.07
CA PHE A 200 -27.38 39.66 -2.90
C PHE A 200 -27.36 40.99 -3.67
N ASN A 201 -26.94 42.08 -3.00
CA ASN A 201 -26.83 43.42 -3.57
C ASN A 201 -25.71 43.54 -4.61
N ALA A 202 -24.65 42.73 -4.48
CA ALA A 202 -23.59 42.59 -5.49
C ALA A 202 -24.06 41.87 -6.78
N GLY A 203 -25.30 41.36 -6.79
CA GLY A 203 -25.91 40.74 -7.96
C GLY A 203 -25.67 39.23 -8.07
N PHE A 204 -25.34 38.54 -6.98
CA PHE A 204 -25.20 37.07 -6.96
C PHE A 204 -26.56 36.38 -6.95
N ARG A 205 -26.79 35.44 -7.86
CA ARG A 205 -27.99 34.61 -7.98
C ARG A 205 -27.63 33.16 -8.29
N ILE A 206 -28.58 32.25 -8.07
CA ILE A 206 -28.44 30.81 -8.29
C ILE A 206 -29.52 30.34 -9.27
N LEU A 207 -29.10 29.72 -10.36
CA LEU A 207 -29.97 28.95 -11.27
C LEU A 207 -29.57 27.47 -11.17
N SER A 208 -30.46 26.69 -10.56
CA SER A 208 -30.23 25.31 -10.13
C SER A 208 -31.06 24.33 -10.94
N SER A 209 -30.55 23.11 -11.13
CA SER A 209 -31.31 22.01 -11.74
C SER A 209 -32.54 21.63 -10.90
N GLU A 210 -33.60 21.17 -11.56
CA GLU A 210 -34.80 20.68 -10.85
C GLU A 210 -34.45 19.51 -9.92
N GLY A 211 -34.90 19.59 -8.66
CA GLY A 211 -34.70 18.53 -7.66
C GLY A 211 -33.36 18.55 -6.91
N SER A 212 -32.48 19.53 -7.16
CA SER A 212 -31.25 19.71 -6.40
C SER A 212 -31.51 19.90 -4.90
N LEU A 213 -30.77 19.19 -4.05
CA LEU A 213 -30.76 19.40 -2.60
C LEU A 213 -29.88 20.60 -2.26
N LEU A 214 -30.51 21.72 -1.91
CA LEU A 214 -29.83 22.98 -1.63
C LEU A 214 -29.86 23.33 -0.13
N PRO A 215 -28.79 23.93 0.42
CA PRO A 215 -28.82 24.50 1.77
C PRO A 215 -29.91 25.57 1.91
N ALA A 216 -30.51 25.70 3.09
CA ALA A 216 -31.64 26.60 3.35
C ALA A 216 -31.32 28.07 3.04
N TRP A 217 -30.07 28.50 3.24
CA TRP A 217 -29.63 29.87 2.98
C TRP A 217 -29.69 30.26 1.48
N THR A 218 -29.67 29.28 0.57
CA THR A 218 -29.70 29.52 -0.89
C THR A 218 -31.04 30.10 -1.37
N LYS A 219 -32.13 29.88 -0.63
CA LYS A 219 -33.51 30.21 -1.05
C LYS A 219 -33.69 31.64 -1.53
N LYS A 220 -33.00 32.60 -0.92
CA LYS A 220 -33.09 34.02 -1.29
C LYS A 220 -32.35 34.39 -2.57
N PHE A 221 -31.46 33.52 -3.06
CA PHE A 221 -30.67 33.75 -4.26
C PHE A 221 -31.24 33.04 -5.49
N LEU A 222 -32.22 32.15 -5.31
CA LEU A 222 -32.82 31.37 -6.39
C LEU A 222 -33.57 32.26 -7.37
N VAL A 223 -33.30 32.05 -8.65
CA VAL A 223 -34.05 32.64 -9.77
C VAL A 223 -34.73 31.53 -10.56
N LYS A 224 -35.88 31.84 -11.18
CA LYS A 224 -36.59 30.95 -12.11
C LYS A 224 -36.37 31.39 -13.55
N ASP A 225 -36.48 30.46 -14.50
CA ASP A 225 -36.26 30.70 -15.93
C ASP A 225 -37.08 31.87 -16.51
N ASP A 226 -38.28 32.10 -15.96
CA ASP A 226 -39.22 33.14 -16.38
C ASP A 226 -39.05 34.49 -15.65
N ALA A 227 -38.17 34.55 -14.64
CA ALA A 227 -38.02 35.69 -13.72
C ALA A 227 -36.60 36.27 -13.67
N LEU A 228 -35.85 36.19 -14.77
CA LEU A 228 -34.50 36.79 -14.90
C LEU A 228 -34.49 38.33 -14.90
N SER A 229 -35.54 38.99 -14.42
CA SER A 229 -35.61 40.43 -14.23
C SER A 229 -34.95 40.87 -12.91
N GLY A 230 -33.74 41.41 -12.99
CA GLY A 230 -33.02 41.97 -11.84
C GLY A 230 -31.57 42.36 -12.16
N ASN A 231 -30.89 43.03 -11.23
CA ASN A 231 -29.44 43.31 -11.34
C ASN A 231 -28.63 42.03 -11.05
N ILE A 232 -28.55 41.14 -12.04
CA ILE A 232 -27.73 39.92 -11.97
C ILE A 232 -26.35 40.26 -12.52
N LYS A 233 -25.31 40.00 -11.72
CA LYS A 233 -23.91 40.15 -12.13
C LYS A 233 -23.17 38.82 -12.07
N TYR A 234 -23.48 37.98 -11.08
CA TYR A 234 -22.88 36.67 -10.88
C TYR A 234 -23.99 35.61 -10.82
N LEU A 235 -23.95 34.64 -11.72
CA LEU A 235 -24.92 33.55 -11.77
C LEU A 235 -24.23 32.21 -11.51
N LEU A 236 -24.53 31.60 -10.37
CA LEU A 236 -24.13 30.23 -10.09
C LEU A 236 -25.06 29.26 -10.83
N THR A 237 -24.53 28.52 -11.79
CA THR A 237 -25.28 27.50 -12.53
C THR A 237 -24.33 26.43 -13.08
N PHE A 238 -24.77 25.18 -12.99
CA PHE A 238 -24.07 24.02 -13.55
C PHE A 238 -24.78 23.46 -14.78
N LEU A 239 -25.86 24.12 -15.23
CA LEU A 239 -26.59 23.71 -16.42
C LEU A 239 -25.67 23.81 -17.64
N PRO A 240 -25.81 22.89 -18.62
CA PRO A 240 -25.08 23.01 -19.88
C PRO A 240 -25.37 24.36 -20.52
N PHE A 241 -24.34 25.05 -21.03
CA PHE A 241 -24.48 26.39 -21.61
C PHE A 241 -25.58 26.44 -22.68
N LYS A 242 -25.68 25.40 -23.51
CA LYS A 242 -26.72 25.25 -24.53
C LYS A 242 -28.15 25.33 -23.98
N ASN A 243 -28.35 24.91 -22.73
CA ASN A 243 -29.65 24.83 -22.07
C ASN A 243 -29.97 26.07 -21.23
N LEU A 244 -29.06 27.05 -21.14
CA LEU A 244 -29.32 28.30 -20.42
C LEU A 244 -30.36 29.17 -21.17
N PRO A 245 -31.17 29.96 -20.45
CA PRO A 245 -32.08 30.92 -21.08
C PRO A 245 -31.34 31.87 -22.04
N GLU A 246 -31.95 32.19 -23.18
CA GLU A 246 -31.32 33.04 -24.22
C GLU A 246 -30.81 34.39 -23.69
N GLU A 247 -31.55 35.00 -22.74
CA GLU A 247 -31.14 36.25 -22.11
C GLU A 247 -29.82 36.08 -21.33
N VAL A 248 -29.65 34.98 -20.59
CA VAL A 248 -28.41 34.67 -19.85
C VAL A 248 -27.26 34.47 -20.83
N LYS A 249 -27.48 33.71 -21.91
CA LYS A 249 -26.45 33.47 -22.93
C LYS A 249 -25.99 34.78 -23.57
N ASN A 250 -26.92 35.63 -23.98
CA ASN A 250 -26.61 36.93 -24.58
C ASN A 250 -25.86 37.85 -23.62
N GLN A 251 -26.29 37.92 -22.35
CA GLN A 251 -25.61 38.73 -21.36
C GLN A 251 -24.20 38.23 -21.04
N TYR A 252 -24.00 36.91 -20.99
CA TYR A 252 -22.67 36.32 -20.77
C TYR A 252 -21.76 36.60 -21.97
N LEU A 253 -22.19 36.28 -23.20
CA LEU A 253 -21.38 36.52 -24.41
C LEU A 253 -21.04 38.01 -24.63
N SER A 254 -21.87 38.92 -24.11
CA SER A 254 -21.62 40.37 -24.13
C SER A 254 -20.76 40.88 -22.97
N GLY A 255 -20.46 40.04 -21.98
CA GLY A 255 -19.67 40.38 -20.79
C GLY A 255 -20.39 41.17 -19.70
N ASN A 256 -21.72 41.11 -19.67
CA ASN A 256 -22.54 41.78 -18.67
C ASN A 256 -22.71 40.95 -17.39
N ILE A 257 -22.59 39.62 -17.47
CA ILE A 257 -22.67 38.70 -16.34
C ILE A 257 -21.50 37.73 -16.33
N PHE A 258 -21.18 37.20 -15.15
CA PHE A 258 -20.23 36.12 -14.93
C PHE A 258 -20.98 34.83 -14.59
N LEU A 259 -20.62 33.73 -15.25
CA LEU A 259 -21.12 32.40 -14.94
C LEU A 259 -20.16 31.70 -13.97
N LEU A 260 -20.70 31.14 -12.90
CA LEU A 260 -19.95 30.41 -11.88
C LEU A 260 -20.47 28.96 -11.85
N PRO A 261 -19.64 27.94 -12.11
CA PRO A 261 -18.31 28.05 -12.69
C PRO A 261 -18.32 28.52 -14.15
N PHE A 262 -17.15 28.88 -14.66
CA PHE A 262 -16.88 29.10 -16.09
C PHE A 262 -17.39 27.88 -16.89
N PRO A 263 -18.26 28.04 -17.91
CA PRO A 263 -18.86 26.91 -18.61
C PRO A 263 -17.86 25.94 -19.25
N GLY A 264 -16.71 26.47 -19.72
CA GLY A 264 -15.64 25.64 -20.29
C GLY A 264 -14.96 24.71 -19.28
N SER A 265 -15.14 24.92 -17.98
CA SER A 265 -14.69 23.97 -16.96
C SER A 265 -15.59 22.73 -16.88
N LEU A 266 -16.84 22.79 -17.34
CA LEU A 266 -17.82 21.70 -17.24
C LEU A 266 -17.84 20.77 -18.46
N VAL A 267 -17.00 21.02 -19.47
CA VAL A 267 -16.97 20.25 -20.74
C VAL A 267 -16.77 18.76 -20.54
N PHE A 268 -16.12 18.34 -19.46
CA PHE A 268 -15.83 16.94 -19.14
C PHE A 268 -17.09 16.08 -18.96
N TRP A 269 -18.22 16.65 -18.53
CA TRP A 269 -19.51 15.95 -18.41
C TRP A 269 -20.29 15.88 -19.72
N GLY A 270 -19.83 16.57 -20.77
CA GLY A 270 -20.50 16.63 -22.08
C GLY A 270 -19.78 15.89 -23.20
N MET A 271 -18.63 15.26 -22.95
CA MET A 271 -17.82 14.63 -24.00
C MET A 271 -18.49 13.34 -24.54
N PRO A 272 -18.96 13.29 -25.79
CA PRO A 272 -19.83 12.20 -26.26
C PRO A 272 -19.18 10.81 -26.21
N GLY A 273 -17.91 10.70 -26.58
CA GLY A 273 -17.17 9.43 -26.52
C GLY A 273 -17.09 8.86 -25.10
N TYR A 274 -16.74 9.69 -24.13
CA TYR A 274 -16.66 9.27 -22.73
C TYR A 274 -18.04 9.04 -22.09
N LEU A 275 -19.09 9.75 -22.53
CA LEU A 275 -20.47 9.45 -22.15
C LEU A 275 -20.92 8.07 -22.66
N LYS A 276 -20.47 7.67 -23.86
CA LYS A 276 -20.69 6.32 -24.38
C LYS A 276 -19.95 5.26 -23.56
N LEU A 277 -18.70 5.50 -23.17
CA LEU A 277 -17.96 4.60 -22.26
C LEU A 277 -18.62 4.51 -20.89
N LYS A 278 -19.05 5.63 -20.30
CA LYS A 278 -19.72 5.69 -18.99
C LYS A 278 -20.91 4.73 -18.90
N LYS A 279 -21.66 4.57 -20.00
CA LYS A 279 -22.81 3.64 -20.07
C LYS A 279 -22.39 2.17 -19.98
N GLN A 280 -21.17 1.83 -20.36
CA GLN A 280 -20.62 0.47 -20.28
C GLN A 280 -19.89 0.25 -18.94
N LEU A 281 -19.26 1.29 -18.40
CA LEU A 281 -18.51 1.23 -17.15
C LEU A 281 -18.49 2.62 -16.47
N PRO A 282 -19.30 2.87 -15.43
CA PRO A 282 -19.49 4.23 -14.88
C PRO A 282 -18.21 4.96 -14.48
N VAL A 283 -17.22 4.25 -13.91
CA VAL A 283 -15.93 4.82 -13.52
C VAL A 283 -15.12 5.40 -14.69
N THR A 284 -15.39 5.04 -15.94
CA THR A 284 -14.70 5.66 -17.09
C THR A 284 -15.08 7.12 -17.29
N ALA A 285 -16.16 7.58 -16.66
CA ALA A 285 -16.52 8.98 -16.66
C ALA A 285 -15.42 9.87 -16.08
N GLN A 286 -14.52 9.33 -15.25
CA GLN A 286 -13.39 10.05 -14.63
C GLN A 286 -12.27 10.42 -15.64
N ILE A 287 -12.13 9.66 -16.74
CA ILE A 287 -10.99 9.72 -17.66
C ILE A 287 -10.76 11.11 -18.29
N PRO A 288 -11.79 11.87 -18.72
CA PRO A 288 -11.60 13.18 -19.34
C PRO A 288 -10.70 14.11 -18.54
N LEU A 289 -10.91 14.20 -17.22
CA LEU A 289 -10.12 15.08 -16.36
C LEU A 289 -8.75 14.47 -16.01
N LEU A 290 -8.67 13.13 -15.89
CA LEU A 290 -7.41 12.43 -15.63
C LEU A 290 -6.38 12.70 -16.74
N ASN A 291 -6.81 12.74 -18.00
CA ASN A 291 -5.93 12.99 -19.15
C ASN A 291 -5.25 14.36 -19.15
N LEU A 292 -5.65 15.30 -18.29
CA LEU A 292 -5.02 16.62 -18.16
C LEU A 292 -3.78 16.62 -17.26
N VAL A 293 -3.57 15.54 -16.50
CA VAL A 293 -2.60 15.51 -15.39
C VAL A 293 -1.54 14.46 -15.67
N SER A 294 -0.29 14.85 -15.51
CA SER A 294 0.86 13.95 -15.72
C SER A 294 0.91 12.87 -14.64
N ARG A 295 1.41 11.68 -15.01
CA ARG A 295 1.67 10.57 -14.06
C ARG A 295 2.54 11.07 -12.89
N ASN A 296 2.15 10.71 -11.66
CA ASN A 296 2.87 11.01 -10.42
C ASN A 296 2.78 9.81 -9.46
N ARG A 297 3.87 9.42 -8.79
CA ARG A 297 3.86 8.30 -7.81
C ARG A 297 3.38 8.71 -6.41
N GLY A 298 3.16 10.00 -6.16
CA GLY A 298 2.58 10.54 -4.93
C GLY A 298 3.57 10.81 -3.80
N ILE A 299 4.82 11.13 -4.15
CA ILE A 299 5.81 11.53 -3.14
C ILE A 299 5.64 13.01 -2.85
N GLY A 300 5.27 13.33 -1.60
CA GLY A 300 4.92 14.69 -1.17
C GLY A 300 3.62 15.22 -1.80
N SER A 301 2.76 14.33 -2.33
CA SER A 301 1.55 14.70 -3.08
C SER A 301 0.62 13.48 -3.26
N MET A 302 -0.39 13.59 -4.12
CA MET A 302 -1.25 12.47 -4.52
C MET A 302 -0.67 11.68 -5.70
N ARG A 303 -1.03 10.40 -5.79
CA ARG A 303 -0.74 9.54 -6.95
C ARG A 303 -1.63 9.91 -8.15
N VAL A 304 -1.05 9.90 -9.34
CA VAL A 304 -1.74 10.01 -10.63
C VAL A 304 -1.24 8.89 -11.54
N THR A 305 -2.15 8.03 -11.99
CA THR A 305 -1.82 6.91 -12.89
C THR A 305 -1.72 7.37 -14.34
N GLN A 306 -0.88 6.71 -15.13
CA GLN A 306 -0.75 7.01 -16.55
C GLN A 306 -2.04 6.65 -17.31
N SER A 307 -2.51 7.58 -18.15
CA SER A 307 -3.62 7.39 -19.09
C SER A 307 -3.32 8.10 -20.40
N GLY A 308 -4.06 7.75 -21.46
CA GLY A 308 -3.94 8.39 -22.75
C GLY A 308 -4.33 7.45 -23.88
N TRP A 309 -3.70 7.65 -25.03
CA TRP A 309 -3.88 6.79 -26.19
C TRP A 309 -2.61 6.01 -26.51
N LEU A 310 -2.76 4.82 -27.09
CA LEU A 310 -1.67 4.01 -27.60
C LEU A 310 -1.97 3.64 -29.06
N HIS A 311 -0.92 3.63 -29.87
CA HIS A 311 -0.98 3.25 -31.27
C HIS A 311 -0.15 1.99 -31.50
N GLU A 312 -0.82 0.92 -31.96
CA GLU A 312 -0.14 -0.32 -32.36
C GLU A 312 -0.09 -0.38 -33.91
N PRO A 313 1.10 -0.37 -34.53
CA PRO A 313 1.23 -0.37 -35.98
C PRO A 313 0.86 -1.74 -36.59
N HIS A 314 0.26 -1.75 -37.79
CA HIS A 314 0.02 -2.97 -38.56
C HIS A 314 0.27 -2.77 -40.07
N ALA A 315 0.73 -3.81 -40.76
CA ALA A 315 0.96 -3.75 -42.20
C ALA A 315 -0.37 -3.53 -42.93
N GLY A 316 -0.52 -2.40 -43.61
CA GLY A 316 -1.74 -2.03 -44.35
C GLY A 316 -2.76 -1.18 -43.59
N SER A 317 -2.47 -0.76 -42.35
CA SER A 317 -3.29 0.26 -41.68
C SER A 317 -2.99 1.65 -42.24
N ASN A 318 -4.04 2.44 -42.53
CA ASN A 318 -3.88 3.86 -42.89
C ASN A 318 -3.16 4.62 -41.76
N GLU A 319 -2.35 5.62 -42.10
CA GLU A 319 -1.78 6.54 -41.11
C GLU A 319 -2.91 7.24 -40.34
N ILE A 320 -2.97 7.02 -39.03
CA ILE A 320 -3.86 7.75 -38.13
C ILE A 320 -3.13 9.02 -37.68
N VAL A 321 -3.60 10.19 -38.12
CA VAL A 321 -2.97 11.49 -37.81
C VAL A 321 -3.35 11.95 -36.40
N MET A 322 -2.80 11.35 -35.36
CA MET A 322 -3.03 11.78 -33.97
C MET A 322 -2.02 12.82 -33.51
N ASN A 323 -2.42 13.71 -32.59
CA ASN A 323 -1.46 14.59 -31.93
C ASN A 323 -0.51 13.75 -31.06
N GLU A 324 0.80 13.86 -31.31
CA GLU A 324 1.84 13.09 -30.61
C GLU A 324 1.76 13.22 -29.07
N ASN A 325 1.29 14.36 -28.56
CA ASN A 325 1.17 14.58 -27.11
C ASN A 325 0.09 13.73 -26.44
N LEU A 326 -0.87 13.17 -27.19
CA LEU A 326 -1.91 12.29 -26.66
C LEU A 326 -1.49 10.82 -26.66
N VAL A 327 -0.41 10.49 -27.38
CA VAL A 327 0.05 9.12 -27.59
C VAL A 327 1.17 8.78 -26.62
N HIS A 328 1.00 7.67 -25.91
CA HIS A 328 1.90 7.18 -24.87
C HIS A 328 2.12 5.67 -25.04
N ASP A 329 3.00 5.31 -25.98
CA ASP A 329 3.24 3.91 -26.37
C ASP A 329 4.24 3.16 -25.48
N THR A 330 4.78 3.83 -24.46
CA THR A 330 5.76 3.24 -23.55
C THR A 330 5.32 3.36 -22.11
N PHE A 331 5.79 2.40 -21.30
CA PHE A 331 5.60 2.41 -19.86
C PHE A 331 6.96 2.33 -19.17
N HIS A 332 7.15 3.20 -18.18
CA HIS A 332 8.25 3.11 -17.24
C HIS A 332 7.85 2.07 -16.18
N ARG A 333 8.48 0.87 -16.23
CA ARG A 333 8.34 -0.17 -15.22
C ARG A 333 9.23 0.13 -14.02
N THR A 334 8.64 0.09 -12.83
CA THR A 334 9.34 0.04 -11.55
C THR A 334 8.90 -1.23 -10.84
N HIS A 335 9.71 -1.74 -9.92
CA HIS A 335 9.38 -2.94 -9.15
C HIS A 335 9.83 -2.83 -7.69
N ARG A 336 9.26 -3.65 -6.82
CA ARG A 336 9.56 -3.58 -5.38
C ARG A 336 10.98 -3.97 -4.98
N TRP A 337 11.66 -4.80 -5.77
CA TRP A 337 13.10 -5.09 -5.65
C TRP A 337 14.02 -4.07 -6.36
N GLN A 338 13.47 -2.98 -6.89
CA GLN A 338 14.31 -1.93 -7.47
C GLN A 338 15.02 -1.19 -6.33
N ARG A 339 16.31 -0.92 -6.52
CA ARG A 339 17.23 -0.24 -5.58
C ARG A 339 16.89 1.25 -5.35
N VAL A 340 15.66 1.53 -4.90
CA VAL A 340 15.09 2.86 -4.64
C VAL A 340 14.41 2.85 -3.27
N HIS A 341 14.69 3.86 -2.44
CA HIS A 341 14.07 3.97 -1.12
C HIS A 341 12.58 4.32 -1.21
N ARG A 342 11.82 3.93 -0.19
CA ARG A 342 10.35 4.02 -0.18
C ARG A 342 9.77 5.41 -0.43
N TYR A 343 10.46 6.48 -0.02
CA TYR A 343 10.03 7.87 -0.23
C TYR A 343 10.86 8.60 -1.30
N GLN A 344 11.65 7.88 -2.10
CA GLN A 344 12.33 8.43 -3.27
C GLN A 344 11.49 8.28 -4.52
N ASP A 345 11.56 9.28 -5.40
CA ASP A 345 10.77 9.30 -6.63
C ASP A 345 11.42 8.44 -7.71
N GLU A 346 10.90 7.21 -7.82
CA GLU A 346 11.30 6.21 -8.80
C GLU A 346 11.17 6.72 -10.25
N LEU A 347 10.31 7.71 -10.53
CA LEU A 347 10.20 8.26 -11.89
C LEU A 347 11.44 9.03 -12.33
N ASN A 348 12.30 9.46 -11.38
CA ASN A 348 13.56 10.14 -11.65
C ASN A 348 14.73 9.17 -11.96
N GLU A 349 14.55 7.87 -11.72
CA GLU A 349 15.58 6.86 -11.97
C GLU A 349 15.67 6.46 -13.46
N VAL A 350 16.88 6.09 -13.90
CA VAL A 350 17.12 5.64 -15.28
C VAL A 350 16.47 4.26 -15.48
N ALA A 351 15.31 4.23 -16.12
CA ALA A 351 14.53 3.00 -16.25
C ALA A 351 14.40 2.47 -17.67
N HIS A 352 14.15 1.16 -17.74
CA HIS A 352 13.81 0.49 -18.98
C HIS A 352 12.37 0.87 -19.40
N LYS A 353 12.26 1.71 -20.43
CA LYS A 353 11.00 1.93 -21.12
C LYS A 353 10.67 0.70 -21.96
N ILE A 354 9.49 0.13 -21.77
CA ILE A 354 8.99 -1.01 -22.56
C ILE A 354 7.76 -0.56 -23.36
N ARG A 355 7.52 -1.18 -24.52
CA ARG A 355 6.26 -0.99 -25.26
C ARG A 355 5.07 -1.34 -24.37
N LEU A 356 4.05 -0.49 -24.37
CA LEU A 356 2.89 -0.61 -23.46
C LEU A 356 2.15 -1.95 -23.63
N ILE A 357 1.98 -2.44 -24.86
CA ILE A 357 1.36 -3.75 -25.10
C ILE A 357 2.11 -4.90 -24.40
N LYS A 358 3.46 -4.85 -24.40
CA LYS A 358 4.29 -5.82 -23.68
C LYS A 358 4.15 -5.64 -22.17
N ALA A 359 4.07 -4.41 -21.67
CA ALA A 359 3.82 -4.16 -20.25
C ALA A 359 2.49 -4.75 -19.78
N LEU A 360 1.46 -4.67 -20.62
CA LEU A 360 0.11 -5.12 -20.30
C LEU A 360 -0.03 -6.65 -20.32
N PHE A 361 0.49 -7.34 -21.33
CA PHE A 361 0.14 -8.75 -21.57
C PHE A 361 1.31 -9.74 -21.55
N SER A 362 2.55 -9.30 -21.75
CA SER A 362 3.64 -10.23 -22.06
C SER A 362 4.17 -10.95 -20.82
N THR A 363 4.16 -12.28 -20.89
CA THR A 363 4.90 -13.20 -19.99
C THR A 363 6.20 -13.69 -20.62
N GLU A 364 6.72 -13.00 -21.65
CA GLU A 364 8.00 -13.37 -22.24
C GLU A 364 9.14 -13.02 -21.27
N PRO A 365 10.18 -13.87 -21.16
CA PRO A 365 11.28 -13.66 -20.22
C PRO A 365 11.94 -12.28 -20.35
N ASP A 366 12.17 -11.81 -21.57
CA ASP A 366 12.76 -10.49 -21.82
C ASP A 366 11.85 -9.32 -21.42
N ALA A 367 10.53 -9.51 -21.42
CA ALA A 367 9.56 -8.48 -21.04
C ALA A 367 9.33 -8.43 -19.51
N MET A 368 9.45 -9.58 -18.85
CA MET A 368 9.34 -9.71 -17.39
C MET A 368 10.65 -9.37 -16.68
N GLY A 369 11.80 -9.64 -17.30
CA GLY A 369 13.06 -9.59 -16.55
C GLY A 369 13.07 -10.67 -15.46
N LEU A 370 13.59 -10.32 -14.28
CA LEU A 370 13.43 -11.13 -13.07
C LEU A 370 12.13 -10.82 -12.33
N TYR A 371 11.78 -9.53 -12.20
CA TYR A 371 10.81 -9.08 -11.20
C TYR A 371 9.47 -8.57 -11.75
N ASN A 372 9.33 -8.39 -13.07
CA ASN A 372 8.12 -7.76 -13.61
C ASN A 372 7.06 -8.78 -14.03
N LYS A 373 5.81 -8.32 -14.08
CA LYS A 373 4.66 -9.12 -14.52
C LYS A 373 3.72 -8.34 -15.45
N PRO A 374 2.81 -9.03 -16.18
CA PRO A 374 1.78 -8.38 -16.97
C PRO A 374 0.87 -7.48 -16.13
N MET A 375 0.58 -6.27 -16.61
CA MET A 375 -0.18 -5.26 -15.87
C MET A 375 -1.62 -5.07 -16.35
N ALA A 376 -2.13 -5.92 -17.25
CA ALA A 376 -3.48 -5.77 -17.80
C ALA A 376 -4.60 -5.86 -16.75
N CYS A 377 -4.39 -6.57 -15.64
CA CYS A 377 -5.34 -6.61 -14.52
C CYS A 377 -5.44 -5.24 -13.79
N ASN A 378 -4.43 -4.39 -13.93
CA ASN A 378 -4.38 -3.04 -13.37
C ASN A 378 -4.67 -1.97 -14.44
N SER A 379 -5.42 -2.28 -15.50
CA SER A 379 -5.72 -1.34 -16.57
C SER A 379 -7.15 -1.45 -17.11
N GLN A 380 -7.57 -0.41 -17.82
CA GLN A 380 -8.80 -0.39 -18.61
C GLN A 380 -8.49 0.08 -20.03
N LEU A 381 -9.10 -0.56 -21.02
CA LEU A 381 -8.81 -0.35 -22.45
C LEU A 381 -10.10 -0.14 -23.25
N TRP A 382 -10.06 0.74 -24.25
CA TRP A 382 -11.16 0.96 -25.20
C TRP A 382 -10.64 1.21 -26.61
N ASN A 383 -11.48 0.99 -27.62
CA ASN A 383 -11.14 1.26 -29.02
C ASN A 383 -11.33 2.75 -29.38
N SER A 384 -10.90 3.17 -30.58
CA SER A 384 -11.10 4.54 -31.09
C SER A 384 -12.57 4.99 -31.23
N LYS A 385 -13.53 4.07 -31.15
CA LYS A 385 -14.98 4.35 -31.15
C LYS A 385 -15.56 4.44 -29.74
N PHE A 386 -14.72 4.44 -28.70
CA PHE A 386 -15.15 4.50 -27.31
C PHE A 386 -16.04 3.30 -26.92
N ASP A 387 -15.71 2.11 -27.42
CA ASP A 387 -16.24 0.83 -26.93
C ASP A 387 -15.23 0.18 -25.97
N LEU A 388 -15.73 -0.27 -24.82
CA LEU A 388 -14.89 -0.91 -23.80
C LEU A 388 -14.34 -2.24 -24.33
N LEU A 389 -13.02 -2.41 -24.24
CA LEU A 389 -12.33 -3.66 -24.58
C LEU A 389 -11.99 -4.45 -23.31
N LEU A 390 -11.46 -3.79 -22.28
CA LEU A 390 -11.01 -4.44 -21.05
C LEU A 390 -11.37 -3.61 -19.82
N ASN A 391 -11.93 -4.29 -18.80
CA ASN A 391 -11.92 -3.85 -17.41
C ASN A 391 -11.04 -4.81 -16.61
N GLY A 392 -9.75 -4.50 -16.48
CA GLY A 392 -8.73 -5.38 -15.91
C GLY A 392 -9.09 -5.98 -14.55
N PRO A 393 -9.54 -5.19 -13.56
CA PRO A 393 -9.87 -5.70 -12.22
C PRO A 393 -10.93 -6.80 -12.19
N GLY A 394 -11.80 -6.89 -13.20
CA GLY A 394 -12.84 -7.91 -13.30
C GLY A 394 -12.62 -8.89 -14.45
N ALA A 395 -11.45 -8.86 -15.10
CA ALA A 395 -11.18 -9.68 -16.28
C ALA A 395 -10.72 -11.10 -15.89
N ASP A 396 -11.23 -12.09 -16.62
CA ASP A 396 -10.73 -13.46 -16.56
C ASP A 396 -9.64 -13.69 -17.63
N ARG A 397 -9.03 -14.88 -17.59
CA ARG A 397 -8.01 -15.30 -18.57
C ARG A 397 -8.52 -15.18 -20.01
N ASN A 398 -9.75 -15.60 -20.29
CA ASN A 398 -10.30 -15.57 -21.65
C ASN A 398 -10.39 -14.15 -22.19
N LYS A 399 -10.84 -13.21 -21.36
CA LYS A 399 -10.96 -11.81 -21.74
C LYS A 399 -9.60 -11.17 -21.98
N LEU A 400 -8.60 -11.47 -21.15
CA LEU A 400 -7.23 -10.98 -21.34
C LEU A 400 -6.66 -11.45 -22.69
N THR A 401 -6.78 -12.74 -23.01
CA THR A 401 -6.32 -13.30 -24.29
C THR A 401 -7.09 -12.74 -25.50
N GLU A 402 -8.40 -12.52 -25.37
CA GLU A 402 -9.22 -11.91 -26.42
C GLU A 402 -8.72 -10.49 -26.75
N VAL A 403 -8.51 -9.67 -25.72
CA VAL A 403 -8.09 -8.27 -25.88
C VAL A 403 -6.67 -8.17 -26.42
N GLU A 404 -5.75 -9.01 -25.94
CA GLU A 404 -4.39 -9.08 -26.49
C GLU A 404 -4.41 -9.32 -28.01
N LYS A 405 -5.23 -10.28 -28.48
CA LYS A 405 -5.40 -10.56 -29.91
C LYS A 405 -6.00 -9.39 -30.70
N ILE A 406 -6.83 -8.55 -30.07
CA ILE A 406 -7.38 -7.35 -30.70
C ILE A 406 -6.27 -6.32 -30.90
N LEU A 407 -5.48 -6.04 -29.86
CA LEU A 407 -4.41 -5.04 -29.93
C LEU A 407 -3.32 -5.46 -30.92
N LEU A 408 -2.97 -6.75 -31.00
CA LEU A 408 -1.97 -7.26 -31.94
C LEU A 408 -2.34 -7.10 -33.43
N LYS A 409 -3.62 -6.85 -33.75
CA LYS A 409 -4.06 -6.52 -35.13
C LYS A 409 -3.78 -5.06 -35.51
N GLY A 410 -3.29 -4.26 -34.58
CA GLY A 410 -3.02 -2.84 -34.75
C GLY A 410 -4.25 -1.94 -34.64
N GLY A 411 -3.98 -0.64 -34.51
CA GLY A 411 -4.99 0.41 -34.40
C GLY A 411 -4.70 1.39 -33.27
N LEU A 412 -5.70 2.25 -33.03
CA LEU A 412 -5.69 3.25 -31.97
C LEU A 412 -6.58 2.81 -30.80
N PHE A 413 -6.00 2.77 -29.60
CA PHE A 413 -6.69 2.34 -28.39
C PHE A 413 -6.48 3.37 -27.28
N GLY A 414 -7.52 3.67 -26.52
CA GLY A 414 -7.38 4.46 -25.31
C GLY A 414 -7.16 3.54 -24.12
N TYR A 415 -6.41 4.03 -23.14
CA TYR A 415 -6.11 3.28 -21.94
C TYR A 415 -6.01 4.16 -20.69
N ARG A 416 -6.19 3.53 -19.53
CA ARG A 416 -5.65 4.02 -18.26
C ARG A 416 -5.14 2.87 -17.42
N PHE A 417 -4.10 3.11 -16.65
CA PHE A 417 -3.83 2.28 -15.48
C PHE A 417 -4.86 2.62 -14.40
N PHE A 418 -5.36 1.59 -13.72
CA PHE A 418 -6.40 1.67 -12.71
C PHE A 418 -6.04 0.74 -11.57
N TYR A 419 -5.47 1.32 -10.51
CA TYR A 419 -5.26 0.61 -9.25
C TYR A 419 -6.57 0.64 -8.46
N PRO A 420 -7.00 -0.49 -7.85
CA PRO A 420 -8.30 -0.55 -7.18
C PRO A 420 -8.45 0.47 -6.05
N PRO A 421 -9.62 1.10 -5.90
CA PRO A 421 -9.91 2.00 -4.79
C PRO A 421 -9.86 1.27 -3.44
N MET A 422 -9.79 2.02 -2.34
CA MET A 422 -9.86 1.47 -1.00
C MET A 422 -11.24 0.88 -0.74
N ARG A 423 -11.31 -0.15 0.11
CA ARG A 423 -12.56 -0.86 0.40
C ARG A 423 -12.87 -0.94 1.88
N VAL A 424 -14.18 -0.91 2.17
CA VAL A 424 -14.78 -1.28 3.45
C VAL A 424 -15.81 -2.36 3.16
N GLY A 425 -15.61 -3.58 3.67
CA GLY A 425 -16.47 -4.71 3.32
C GLY A 425 -16.50 -4.94 1.79
N ASN A 426 -17.71 -4.98 1.22
CA ASN A 426 -17.91 -5.11 -0.22
C ASN A 426 -17.95 -3.79 -1.00
N HIS A 427 -17.67 -2.67 -0.34
CA HIS A 427 -17.86 -1.35 -0.93
C HIS A 427 -16.55 -0.70 -1.32
N GLU A 428 -16.46 -0.23 -2.57
CA GLU A 428 -15.40 0.65 -3.07
C GLU A 428 -15.65 2.09 -2.64
N MET A 429 -14.68 2.69 -1.96
CA MET A 429 -14.86 3.99 -1.32
C MET A 429 -14.18 5.10 -2.13
N TYR A 430 -14.90 6.20 -2.35
CA TYR A 430 -14.39 7.36 -3.06
C TYR A 430 -14.70 8.66 -2.33
N LEU A 431 -13.71 9.54 -2.24
CA LEU A 431 -13.89 10.94 -1.84
C LEU A 431 -14.18 11.77 -3.09
N HIS A 432 -15.33 12.45 -3.08
CA HIS A 432 -15.72 13.43 -4.08
C HIS A 432 -15.39 14.83 -3.56
N ARG A 433 -14.17 15.33 -3.82
CA ARG A 433 -13.68 16.61 -3.30
C ARG A 433 -13.67 17.69 -4.38
N PRO A 434 -14.37 18.83 -4.19
CA PRO A 434 -14.34 19.93 -5.15
C PRO A 434 -12.95 20.59 -5.26
N LEU A 435 -12.48 20.75 -6.50
CA LEU A 435 -11.45 21.71 -6.87
C LEU A 435 -12.12 23.08 -7.02
N VAL A 436 -11.67 24.03 -6.19
CA VAL A 436 -12.07 25.44 -6.28
C VAL A 436 -10.84 26.23 -6.73
N ALA A 437 -10.93 26.86 -7.90
CA ALA A 437 -9.81 27.56 -8.51
C ALA A 437 -10.25 28.75 -9.37
N PHE A 438 -9.38 29.75 -9.55
CA PHE A 438 -9.61 30.91 -10.41
C PHE A 438 -8.30 31.62 -10.78
N GLU A 439 -8.32 32.45 -11.83
CA GLU A 439 -7.24 33.37 -12.20
C GLU A 439 -7.42 34.68 -11.44
N GLU A 440 -6.44 35.08 -10.61
CA GLU A 440 -6.51 36.29 -9.79
C GLU A 440 -6.45 37.55 -10.66
N LYS A 441 -7.35 38.50 -10.38
CA LYS A 441 -7.47 39.77 -11.12
C LYS A 441 -6.20 40.62 -11.17
N GLN A 442 -5.37 40.57 -10.13
CA GLN A 442 -4.22 41.48 -9.98
C GLN A 442 -2.91 40.90 -10.55
N SER A 443 -2.78 39.58 -10.61
CA SER A 443 -1.49 38.92 -10.86
C SER A 443 -1.52 37.94 -12.04
N GLU A 444 -2.69 37.66 -12.62
CA GLU A 444 -2.91 36.58 -13.61
C GLU A 444 -2.41 35.20 -13.12
N LYS A 445 -2.17 35.04 -11.82
CA LYS A 445 -1.81 33.76 -11.22
C LYS A 445 -3.06 32.93 -10.96
N VAL A 446 -2.92 31.63 -11.10
CA VAL A 446 -3.96 30.67 -10.72
C VAL A 446 -3.90 30.42 -9.23
N GLU A 447 -4.99 30.73 -8.54
CA GLU A 447 -5.22 30.41 -7.13
C GLU A 447 -5.97 29.08 -7.02
N ILE A 448 -5.49 28.17 -6.16
CA ILE A 448 -6.16 26.90 -5.84
C ILE A 448 -6.56 26.90 -4.37
N LYS A 449 -7.86 26.79 -4.08
CA LYS A 449 -8.41 26.77 -2.72
C LYS A 449 -8.63 25.36 -2.20
N ALA A 450 -7.54 24.64 -1.98
CA ALA A 450 -7.59 23.23 -1.57
C ALA A 450 -8.42 22.97 -0.29
N GLU A 451 -8.47 23.92 0.64
CA GLU A 451 -9.16 23.76 1.93
C GLU A 451 -10.55 24.41 2.00
N SER A 452 -11.08 24.89 0.87
CA SER A 452 -12.36 25.63 0.87
C SER A 452 -13.59 24.73 0.99
N LEU A 453 -13.59 23.57 0.33
CA LEU A 453 -14.67 22.59 0.34
C LEU A 453 -14.09 21.17 0.42
N TYR A 454 -14.63 20.36 1.33
CA TYR A 454 -14.15 18.99 1.55
C TYR A 454 -14.99 17.92 0.82
N GLY A 455 -16.18 18.28 0.34
CA GLY A 455 -17.04 17.36 -0.39
C GLY A 455 -17.65 16.26 0.48
N TYR A 456 -17.82 15.08 -0.10
CA TYR A 456 -18.41 13.92 0.58
C TYR A 456 -17.81 12.60 0.07
N ILE A 457 -18.08 11.51 0.78
CA ILE A 457 -17.55 10.19 0.50
C ILE A 457 -18.69 9.25 0.13
N THR A 458 -18.43 8.36 -0.82
CA THR A 458 -19.37 7.34 -1.30
C THR A 458 -18.76 5.97 -1.14
N GLY A 459 -19.59 4.98 -0.83
CA GLY A 459 -19.26 3.56 -0.89
C GLY A 459 -20.20 2.84 -1.85
N TYR A 460 -19.65 2.29 -2.93
CA TYR A 460 -20.43 1.54 -3.93
C TYR A 460 -20.21 0.05 -3.77
N ASN A 461 -21.28 -0.73 -3.67
CA ASN A 461 -21.15 -2.18 -3.60
C ASN A 461 -20.54 -2.69 -4.90
N LYS A 462 -19.44 -3.47 -4.84
CA LYS A 462 -18.75 -4.01 -6.02
C LYS A 462 -19.65 -4.86 -6.93
N ASN A 463 -20.75 -5.39 -6.38
CA ASN A 463 -21.70 -6.23 -7.11
C ASN A 463 -22.72 -5.39 -7.90
N GLU A 464 -22.80 -4.08 -7.66
CA GLU A 464 -23.70 -3.14 -8.33
C GLU A 464 -22.94 -2.33 -9.38
N SER A 465 -23.03 -2.76 -10.63
CA SER A 465 -22.24 -2.19 -11.72
C SER A 465 -22.65 -0.78 -12.16
N ASP A 466 -23.84 -0.31 -11.77
CA ASP A 466 -24.39 0.99 -12.20
C ASP A 466 -23.94 2.17 -11.33
N MET A 467 -23.44 1.90 -10.12
CA MET A 467 -23.00 2.89 -9.13
C MET A 467 -24.08 3.95 -8.81
N LEU A 468 -25.36 3.58 -8.78
CA LEU A 468 -26.47 4.54 -8.59
C LEU A 468 -26.89 4.75 -7.13
N HIS A 469 -26.56 3.82 -6.23
CA HIS A 469 -27.06 3.80 -4.86
C HIS A 469 -25.93 3.76 -3.81
N PRO A 470 -25.03 4.77 -3.79
CA PRO A 470 -23.92 4.76 -2.83
C PRO A 470 -24.39 4.90 -1.39
N VAL A 471 -23.64 4.29 -0.48
CA VAL A 471 -23.65 4.68 0.93
C VAL A 471 -22.89 5.99 1.06
N GLU A 472 -23.53 7.02 1.62
CA GLU A 472 -22.96 8.36 1.72
C GLU A 472 -22.42 8.67 3.12
N LEU A 473 -21.19 9.20 3.15
CA LEU A 473 -20.47 9.66 4.34
C LEU A 473 -19.87 11.05 4.08
N TRP A 474 -19.40 11.72 5.12
CA TRP A 474 -18.78 13.05 5.03
C TRP A 474 -17.43 13.08 5.75
N PRO A 475 -16.42 13.77 5.19
CA PRO A 475 -15.10 13.87 5.79
C PRO A 475 -15.15 14.60 7.15
N ARG A 476 -14.27 14.17 8.06
CA ARG A 476 -13.99 14.77 9.37
C ARG A 476 -12.49 15.02 9.46
N MET A 477 -12.09 16.26 9.24
CA MET A 477 -10.70 16.68 9.39
C MET A 477 -10.35 16.67 10.88
N ILE A 478 -9.45 15.79 11.32
CA ILE A 478 -9.24 15.54 12.75
C ILE A 478 -8.56 16.72 13.48
N LYS A 479 -7.65 17.45 12.80
CA LYS A 479 -7.01 18.71 13.24
C LYS A 479 -6.50 18.73 14.71
N ARG A 480 -5.81 17.67 15.15
CA ARG A 480 -5.18 17.60 16.48
C ARG A 480 -3.93 18.49 16.52
N GLU A 481 -3.89 19.41 17.47
CA GLU A 481 -2.83 20.42 17.59
C GLU A 481 -1.42 19.83 17.62
N LEU A 482 -1.18 18.78 18.41
CA LEU A 482 0.15 18.15 18.48
C LEU A 482 0.58 17.51 17.15
N TYR A 483 -0.36 16.99 16.37
CA TYR A 483 -0.06 16.38 15.07
C TYR A 483 0.23 17.45 14.03
N LEU A 484 -0.61 18.49 13.98
CA LEU A 484 -0.36 19.64 13.10
C LEU A 484 0.97 20.31 13.43
N SER A 485 1.28 20.49 14.72
CA SER A 485 2.56 21.03 15.15
C SER A 485 3.72 20.15 14.72
N ALA A 486 3.63 18.82 14.87
CA ALA A 486 4.65 17.91 14.36
C ALA A 486 4.88 18.09 12.84
N LEU A 487 3.81 18.21 12.04
CA LEU A 487 3.91 18.28 10.59
C LEU A 487 4.36 19.65 10.06
N HIS A 488 3.95 20.74 10.71
CA HIS A 488 4.20 22.12 10.29
C HIS A 488 5.45 22.71 10.91
N ASP A 489 5.67 22.45 12.21
CA ASP A 489 6.73 23.10 12.97
C ASP A 489 8.03 22.28 12.99
N PHE A 490 8.03 20.99 12.61
CA PHE A 490 9.23 20.12 12.64
C PHE A 490 9.63 19.58 11.26
N ASN A 491 9.46 20.41 10.24
CA ASN A 491 9.76 20.09 8.84
C ASN A 491 10.90 20.98 8.30
N THR A 492 12.04 20.99 9.01
CA THR A 492 13.21 21.82 8.70
C THR A 492 14.17 21.12 7.73
N HIS A 493 14.98 21.90 7.00
CA HIS A 493 16.01 21.43 6.05
C HIS A 493 17.17 20.64 6.70
N SER A 494 17.15 20.44 8.03
CA SER A 494 18.19 19.77 8.80
C SER A 494 18.00 18.25 8.91
N ASP A 495 16.85 17.72 8.50
CA ASP A 495 16.60 16.28 8.50
C ASP A 495 17.37 15.57 7.37
N HIS A 496 17.89 14.37 7.65
CA HIS A 496 18.58 13.56 6.65
C HIS A 496 17.60 12.95 5.63
N TYR A 497 16.40 12.60 6.08
CA TYR A 497 15.30 12.12 5.23
C TYR A 497 14.12 13.07 5.32
N ALA A 498 13.35 13.18 4.23
CA ALA A 498 12.14 14.01 4.22
C ALA A 498 11.22 13.65 5.40
N HIS A 499 10.84 14.67 6.19
CA HIS A 499 9.94 14.57 7.34
C HIS A 499 10.40 13.65 8.47
N GLN A 500 11.70 13.34 8.58
CA GLN A 500 12.23 12.39 9.57
C GLN A 500 11.82 12.73 11.01
N THR A 501 12.02 13.97 11.44
CA THR A 501 11.70 14.40 12.81
C THR A 501 10.20 14.41 13.05
N SER A 502 9.42 14.90 12.07
CA SER A 502 7.95 14.87 12.10
C SER A 502 7.41 13.43 12.27
N LEU A 503 7.92 12.48 11.48
CA LEU A 503 7.50 11.07 11.53
C LEU A 503 7.97 10.35 12.79
N ASN A 504 9.13 10.72 13.34
CA ASN A 504 9.58 10.24 14.65
C ASN A 504 8.63 10.65 15.78
N ILE A 505 8.22 11.93 15.81
CA ILE A 505 7.24 12.45 16.78
C ILE A 505 5.92 11.68 16.65
N ILE A 506 5.41 11.53 15.42
CA ILE A 506 4.16 10.81 15.16
C ILE A 506 4.27 9.33 15.55
N SER A 507 5.40 8.68 15.27
CA SER A 507 5.67 7.29 15.67
C SER A 507 5.52 7.09 17.17
N LEU A 508 6.06 8.01 17.99
CA LEU A 508 5.91 7.96 19.45
C LEU A 508 4.46 8.16 19.90
N ILE A 509 3.78 9.20 19.39
CA ILE A 509 2.40 9.52 19.80
C ILE A 509 1.43 8.39 19.40
N GLU A 510 1.55 7.86 18.18
CA GLU A 510 0.72 6.76 17.70
C GLU A 510 1.00 5.47 18.45
N SER A 511 2.26 5.20 18.78
CA SER A 511 2.63 4.03 19.60
C SER A 511 2.03 4.10 21.00
N TRP A 512 2.10 5.27 21.64
CA TRP A 512 1.44 5.52 22.93
C TRP A 512 -0.07 5.28 22.86
N LYS A 513 -0.75 5.77 21.81
CA LYS A 513 -2.18 5.51 21.60
C LYS A 513 -2.49 4.03 21.41
N LYS A 514 -1.72 3.33 20.57
CA LYS A 514 -1.89 1.88 20.32
C LYS A 514 -1.64 1.04 21.58
N GLN A 515 -0.80 1.51 22.50
CA GLN A 515 -0.58 0.92 23.82
C GLN A 515 -1.61 1.34 24.87
N LYS A 516 -2.82 1.75 24.45
CA LYS A 516 -3.92 2.17 25.34
C LYS A 516 -3.51 3.33 26.25
N LYS A 517 -2.68 4.25 25.74
CA LYS A 517 -2.17 5.44 26.45
C LYS A 517 -1.32 5.12 27.68
N LYS A 518 -0.74 3.93 27.76
CA LYS A 518 0.30 3.62 28.75
C LYS A 518 1.61 4.31 28.33
N PRO A 519 2.33 4.97 29.25
CA PRO A 519 3.64 5.54 28.92
C PRO A 519 4.57 4.52 28.27
N LEU A 520 5.32 4.98 27.27
CA LEU A 520 6.33 4.17 26.59
C LEU A 520 7.57 4.09 27.47
N THR A 521 8.11 2.88 27.63
CA THR A 521 9.42 2.74 28.29
C THR A 521 10.47 3.48 27.47
N ARG A 522 11.47 4.09 28.12
CA ARG A 522 12.50 4.89 27.43
C ARG A 522 13.24 4.07 26.37
N SER A 523 13.55 2.80 26.66
CA SER A 523 14.21 1.92 25.70
C SER A 523 13.34 1.62 24.48
N PHE A 524 12.03 1.45 24.66
CA PHE A 524 11.12 1.19 23.54
C PHE A 524 10.89 2.47 22.72
N ALA A 525 10.73 3.62 23.38
CA ALA A 525 10.66 4.92 22.71
C ALA A 525 11.91 5.20 21.86
N HIS A 526 13.11 4.92 22.39
CA HIS A 526 14.36 5.06 21.64
C HIS A 526 14.39 4.21 20.37
N ASN A 527 13.97 2.95 20.46
CA ASN A 527 14.01 2.03 19.31
C ASN A 527 12.86 2.24 18.30
N LEU A 528 11.87 3.08 18.62
CA LEU A 528 10.85 3.53 17.66
C LEU A 528 11.33 4.69 16.76
N LEU A 529 12.43 5.35 17.14
CA LEU A 529 12.97 6.52 16.43
C LEU A 529 13.90 6.09 15.28
N ASN A 530 13.74 6.71 14.12
CA ASN A 530 14.73 6.70 13.06
C ASN A 530 15.80 7.74 13.36
N ILE A 531 16.83 7.36 14.12
CA ILE A 531 17.98 8.22 14.48
C ILE A 531 19.29 7.41 14.39
N SER A 532 20.41 8.12 14.30
CA SER A 532 21.75 7.49 14.29
C SER A 532 21.95 6.55 15.49
N LYS A 533 22.61 5.41 15.28
CA LYS A 533 22.81 4.37 16.31
C LYS A 533 23.50 4.84 17.59
N HIS A 534 24.32 5.88 17.51
CA HIS A 534 25.04 6.44 18.66
C HIS A 534 24.27 7.55 19.37
N LYS A 535 23.14 7.99 18.82
CA LYS A 535 22.32 9.05 19.40
C LYS A 535 21.35 8.45 20.43
N SER A 536 21.36 8.97 21.65
CA SER A 536 20.41 8.56 22.68
C SER A 536 19.04 9.23 22.49
N LEU A 537 18.03 8.72 23.20
CA LEU A 537 16.71 9.38 23.27
C LEU A 537 16.82 10.80 23.82
N GLU A 538 17.64 11.01 24.85
CA GLU A 538 17.79 12.33 25.48
C GLU A 538 18.49 13.32 24.56
N ASP A 539 19.52 12.86 23.83
CA ASP A 539 20.19 13.70 22.82
C ASP A 539 19.18 14.15 21.76
N TRP A 540 18.37 13.24 21.24
CA TRP A 540 17.34 13.58 20.25
C TRP A 540 16.27 14.53 20.81
N LEU A 541 15.80 14.33 22.05
CA LEU A 541 14.85 15.24 22.70
C LEU A 541 15.45 16.64 22.89
N ASN A 542 16.74 16.73 23.22
CA ASN A 542 17.47 17.99 23.36
C ASN A 542 17.67 18.70 22.00
N GLU A 543 17.83 17.93 20.92
CA GLU A 543 18.00 18.46 19.57
C GLU A 543 16.69 18.98 18.94
N LEU A 544 15.51 18.75 19.54
CA LEU A 544 14.24 19.27 19.01
C LEU A 544 14.26 20.78 18.73
N ASP A 545 15.06 21.56 19.48
CA ASP A 545 15.24 23.00 19.27
C ASP A 545 15.89 23.33 17.91
N ILE A 546 16.72 22.41 17.38
CA ILE A 546 17.40 22.52 16.08
C ILE A 546 16.44 22.21 14.93
N HIS A 547 15.47 21.33 15.18
CA HIS A 547 14.53 20.84 14.17
C HIS A 547 13.18 21.57 14.17
N ALA A 548 12.93 22.45 15.15
CA ALA A 548 11.68 23.19 15.25
C ALA A 548 11.74 24.55 14.53
N ALA A 549 10.58 25.01 14.05
CA ALA A 549 10.41 26.34 13.48
C ALA A 549 10.64 27.47 14.50
N SER A 550 10.48 27.19 15.80
CA SER A 550 10.80 28.11 16.89
C SER A 550 11.07 27.39 18.22
N PRO A 551 11.81 28.03 19.16
CA PRO A 551 12.09 27.46 20.48
C PRO A 551 10.82 27.14 21.31
N ASP A 552 9.78 27.95 21.20
CA ASP A 552 8.53 27.73 21.94
C ASP A 552 7.84 26.44 21.48
N LYS A 553 7.86 26.16 20.17
CA LYS A 553 7.31 24.92 19.60
C LYS A 553 8.12 23.70 20.01
N ALA A 554 9.44 23.80 20.01
CA ALA A 554 10.32 22.75 20.51
C ALA A 554 10.04 22.43 21.99
N SER A 555 9.95 23.46 22.83
CA SER A 555 9.66 23.33 24.26
C SER A 555 8.30 22.65 24.51
N ALA A 556 7.24 23.13 23.84
CA ALA A 556 5.91 22.55 23.96
C ALA A 556 5.85 21.09 23.50
N MET A 557 6.52 20.76 22.39
CA MET A 557 6.60 19.38 21.89
C MET A 557 7.39 18.49 22.85
N ARG A 558 8.53 18.95 23.37
CA ARG A 558 9.32 18.21 24.35
C ARG A 558 8.51 17.91 25.61
N GLU A 559 7.75 18.87 26.11
CA GLU A 559 6.85 18.66 27.24
C GLU A 559 5.77 17.61 26.93
N ALA A 560 5.17 17.67 25.73
CA ALA A 560 4.18 16.68 25.29
C ALA A 560 4.77 15.27 25.18
N LEU A 561 5.98 15.12 24.63
CA LEU A 561 6.67 13.84 24.51
C LEU A 561 7.08 13.28 25.90
N ASN A 562 7.56 14.13 26.80
CA ASN A 562 7.89 13.74 28.17
C ASN A 562 6.68 13.22 28.96
N LYS A 563 5.45 13.61 28.60
CA LYS A 563 4.21 13.08 29.23
C LYS A 563 3.85 11.66 28.77
N ILE A 564 4.31 11.24 27.59
CA ILE A 564 4.01 9.92 27.02
C ILE A 564 5.17 8.92 27.19
N ILE A 565 6.33 9.39 27.66
CA ILE A 565 7.53 8.58 27.93
C ILE A 565 7.71 8.46 29.46
N GLU A 566 8.10 7.29 29.94
CA GLU A 566 8.32 7.06 31.38
C GLU A 566 9.44 7.95 31.97
N PRO A 567 9.25 8.53 33.17
CA PRO A 567 10.18 9.53 33.75
C PRO A 567 11.54 8.97 34.20
N GLN A 568 11.65 7.72 34.68
CA GLN A 568 12.92 7.06 35.02
C GLN A 568 12.83 5.53 34.91
N ASN A 569 13.99 4.91 34.62
CA ASN A 569 14.17 3.46 34.45
C ASN A 569 14.23 2.74 35.80
N ASP A 570 13.19 1.96 36.11
CA ASP A 570 13.29 0.78 36.98
C ASP A 570 12.36 -0.30 36.41
N PHE A 571 12.67 -0.78 35.20
CA PHE A 571 12.00 -1.94 34.63
C PHE A 571 12.86 -3.18 34.89
N ALA A 572 12.44 -4.00 35.84
CA ALA A 572 13.02 -5.33 36.01
C ALA A 572 12.71 -6.16 34.75
N LEU A 573 13.76 -6.57 34.04
CA LEU A 573 13.61 -7.47 32.92
C LEU A 573 13.10 -8.82 33.43
N PRO A 574 12.13 -9.43 32.74
CA PRO A 574 11.67 -10.77 33.07
C PRO A 574 12.76 -11.80 32.78
N GLU A 575 12.71 -12.94 33.49
CA GLU A 575 13.63 -14.05 33.26
C GLU A 575 13.55 -14.57 31.81
N PRO A 576 14.69 -15.01 31.24
CA PRO A 576 14.71 -15.66 29.93
C PRO A 576 14.06 -17.04 30.00
N LEU A 577 13.38 -17.43 28.93
CA LEU A 577 12.73 -18.73 28.79
C LEU A 577 13.59 -19.73 28.02
N THR A 578 14.35 -19.27 27.03
CA THR A 578 15.06 -20.14 26.07
C THR A 578 16.56 -19.92 26.02
N TYR A 579 17.10 -18.82 26.55
CA TYR A 579 18.52 -18.50 26.41
C TYR A 579 19.49 -19.50 27.05
N SER A 580 19.06 -20.32 28.01
CA SER A 580 19.90 -21.43 28.49
C SER A 580 20.23 -22.44 27.39
N GLU A 581 19.35 -22.59 26.40
CA GLU A 581 19.51 -23.53 25.29
C GLU A 581 20.12 -22.88 24.04
N THR A 582 20.03 -21.54 23.90
CA THR A 582 20.48 -20.84 22.69
C THR A 582 21.74 -19.99 22.87
N ALA A 583 22.08 -19.56 24.09
CA ALA A 583 23.29 -18.77 24.36
C ALA A 583 24.50 -19.69 24.64
N ASN A 584 24.81 -20.59 23.71
CA ASN A 584 25.94 -21.52 23.82
C ASN A 584 26.47 -21.92 22.44
N ARG A 585 27.69 -22.48 22.42
CA ARG A 585 28.35 -22.87 21.18
C ARG A 585 27.64 -24.00 20.42
N ARG A 586 26.99 -24.92 21.13
CA ARG A 586 26.26 -26.03 20.50
C ARG A 586 25.12 -25.54 19.62
N PHE A 587 24.39 -24.51 20.07
CA PHE A 587 23.35 -23.87 19.27
C PHE A 587 23.92 -23.21 18.01
N GLU A 588 25.00 -22.44 18.15
CA GLU A 588 25.69 -21.81 17.01
C GLU A 588 26.12 -22.84 15.95
N GLU A 589 26.76 -23.94 16.37
CA GLU A 589 27.22 -24.98 15.44
C GLU A 589 26.04 -25.72 14.79
N ALA A 590 24.97 -26.00 15.52
CA ALA A 590 23.79 -26.66 14.97
C ALA A 590 23.09 -25.76 13.94
N TRP A 591 22.92 -24.48 14.26
CA TRP A 591 22.36 -23.49 13.35
C TRP A 591 23.20 -23.34 12.08
N TRP A 592 24.52 -23.16 12.20
CA TRP A 592 25.45 -23.09 11.07
C TRP A 592 25.37 -24.32 10.14
N ASN A 593 25.36 -25.52 10.73
CA ASN A 593 25.34 -26.76 9.95
C ASN A 593 24.00 -26.98 9.22
N ASP A 594 22.88 -26.57 9.82
CA ASP A 594 21.59 -26.63 9.14
C ASP A 594 21.57 -25.67 7.93
N ILE A 595 22.08 -24.45 8.06
CA ILE A 595 22.20 -23.51 6.91
C ILE A 595 23.05 -24.16 5.82
N ARG A 596 24.27 -24.58 6.16
CA ARG A 596 25.21 -25.18 5.20
C ARG A 596 24.59 -26.36 4.45
N PHE A 597 23.85 -27.22 5.15
CA PHE A 597 23.21 -28.37 4.54
C PHE A 597 22.09 -27.97 3.57
N LEU A 598 21.25 -27.01 3.95
CA LEU A 598 20.13 -26.55 3.12
C LEU A 598 20.59 -25.71 1.93
N SER A 599 21.60 -24.87 2.13
CA SER A 599 22.08 -23.94 1.10
C SER A 599 23.09 -24.57 0.14
N GLN A 600 24.04 -25.36 0.65
CA GLN A 600 25.18 -25.88 -0.12
C GLN A 600 25.32 -27.41 -0.07
N GLY A 601 24.24 -28.10 0.33
CA GLY A 601 24.16 -29.56 0.33
C GLY A 601 23.70 -30.12 -1.01
N GLU A 602 22.74 -31.05 -0.96
CA GLU A 602 22.26 -31.78 -2.14
C GLU A 602 21.16 -31.06 -2.93
N PHE A 603 20.57 -30.01 -2.35
CA PHE A 603 19.52 -29.21 -2.96
C PHE A 603 20.12 -28.03 -3.73
N ILE A 604 19.81 -27.94 -5.02
CA ILE A 604 20.39 -26.95 -5.94
C ILE A 604 19.29 -26.06 -6.51
N TYR A 605 18.25 -26.63 -7.11
CA TYR A 605 17.21 -25.86 -7.81
C TYR A 605 16.03 -25.58 -6.89
N LYS A 606 16.17 -24.53 -6.06
CA LYS A 606 15.30 -24.29 -4.90
C LYS A 606 14.34 -23.12 -5.10
N ASP A 607 14.39 -22.43 -6.24
CA ASP A 607 13.36 -21.49 -6.64
C ASP A 607 12.04 -22.25 -6.95
N ASN A 608 10.90 -21.65 -6.60
CA ASN A 608 9.61 -22.32 -6.77
C ASN A 608 9.24 -22.45 -8.27
N ALA A 609 9.72 -21.59 -9.15
CA ALA A 609 9.42 -21.62 -10.57
C ALA A 609 10.38 -22.48 -11.39
N ASP A 610 11.43 -22.99 -10.75
CA ASP A 610 12.44 -23.79 -11.41
C ASP A 610 11.90 -25.12 -11.98
N ILE A 611 12.49 -25.62 -13.05
CA ILE A 611 13.61 -25.03 -13.81
C ILE A 611 13.06 -24.18 -14.95
N MET A 612 13.65 -23.02 -15.22
CA MET A 612 13.32 -22.23 -16.41
C MET A 612 13.66 -22.99 -17.71
N LEU A 613 12.70 -23.04 -18.63
CA LEU A 613 12.73 -23.86 -19.84
C LEU A 613 13.37 -23.17 -21.05
N ASP A 614 13.93 -21.98 -20.88
CA ASP A 614 14.65 -21.27 -21.92
C ASP A 614 16.01 -21.94 -22.22
N GLU A 615 16.50 -21.80 -23.46
CA GLU A 615 17.74 -22.43 -23.91
C GLU A 615 18.97 -22.01 -23.08
N THR A 616 19.02 -20.74 -22.65
CA THR A 616 20.16 -20.19 -21.90
C THR A 616 20.26 -20.87 -20.55
N THR A 617 19.15 -21.00 -19.82
CA THR A 617 19.10 -21.70 -18.53
C THR A 617 19.32 -23.21 -18.70
N LEU A 618 18.63 -23.86 -19.65
CA LEU A 618 18.74 -25.30 -19.86
C LEU A 618 20.16 -25.78 -20.21
N SER A 619 20.98 -24.92 -20.81
CA SER A 619 22.37 -25.22 -21.12
C SER A 619 23.30 -25.26 -19.89
N GLN A 620 22.87 -24.72 -18.76
CA GLN A 620 23.66 -24.57 -17.53
C GLN A 620 23.21 -25.50 -16.42
N VAL A 621 21.99 -26.03 -16.47
CA VAL A 621 21.48 -26.97 -15.46
C VAL A 621 21.99 -28.41 -15.65
N HIS A 622 22.23 -29.11 -14.55
CA HIS A 622 22.78 -30.47 -14.53
C HIS A 622 21.71 -31.57 -14.36
N LYS A 623 20.53 -31.22 -13.82
CA LYS A 623 19.34 -32.08 -13.75
C LYS A 623 18.10 -31.28 -14.12
N LYS A 624 17.02 -31.94 -14.55
CA LYS A 624 15.79 -31.32 -15.08
C LYS A 624 14.63 -31.28 -14.08
N GLN A 625 14.92 -31.43 -12.79
CA GLN A 625 13.92 -31.46 -11.72
C GLN A 625 14.32 -30.44 -10.65
N ARG A 626 13.34 -29.66 -10.18
CA ARG A 626 13.50 -28.76 -9.03
C ARG A 626 13.60 -29.53 -7.72
N ASP A 627 14.27 -28.97 -6.73
CA ASP A 627 14.55 -29.60 -5.45
C ASP A 627 13.63 -29.15 -4.31
N ILE A 628 12.81 -28.13 -4.54
CA ILE A 628 11.96 -27.53 -3.51
C ILE A 628 11.00 -28.54 -2.85
N GLU A 629 10.48 -29.54 -3.58
CA GLU A 629 9.71 -30.62 -2.98
C GLU A 629 10.57 -31.43 -2.00
N PHE A 630 11.80 -31.79 -2.37
CA PHE A 630 12.67 -32.59 -1.52
C PHE A 630 13.09 -31.82 -0.25
N VAL A 631 13.23 -30.50 -0.33
CA VAL A 631 13.43 -29.63 0.86
C VAL A 631 12.22 -29.71 1.80
N GLY A 632 11.00 -29.63 1.27
CA GLY A 632 9.78 -29.81 2.07
C GLY A 632 9.68 -31.18 2.74
N ASP A 633 10.02 -32.25 2.01
CA ASP A 633 10.06 -33.62 2.57
C ASP A 633 11.12 -33.74 3.67
N TYR A 634 12.27 -33.10 3.49
CA TYR A 634 13.32 -33.02 4.49
C TYR A 634 12.81 -32.38 5.78
N PHE A 635 12.12 -31.23 5.71
CA PHE A 635 11.57 -30.58 6.90
C PHE A 635 10.55 -31.44 7.64
N ILE A 636 9.59 -32.06 6.93
CA ILE A 636 8.62 -32.97 7.55
C ILE A 636 9.34 -34.11 8.28
N LYS A 637 10.31 -34.75 7.61
CA LYS A 637 11.09 -35.85 8.21
C LYS A 637 11.89 -35.38 9.43
N ARG A 638 12.52 -34.20 9.34
CA ARG A 638 13.32 -33.61 10.43
C ARG A 638 12.45 -33.31 11.64
N TYR A 639 11.27 -32.73 11.46
CA TYR A 639 10.33 -32.45 12.56
C TYR A 639 9.76 -33.72 13.17
N LYS A 640 9.40 -34.73 12.37
CA LYS A 640 8.98 -36.04 12.91
C LYS A 640 10.03 -36.64 13.83
N LYS A 641 11.29 -36.62 13.39
CA LYS A 641 12.40 -37.05 14.22
C LYS A 641 12.51 -36.24 15.52
N THR A 642 12.43 -34.91 15.44
CA THR A 642 12.47 -34.04 16.63
C THR A 642 11.30 -34.32 17.59
N ILE A 643 10.09 -34.57 17.08
CA ILE A 643 8.91 -34.93 17.89
C ILE A 643 9.14 -36.26 18.63
N ALA A 644 9.67 -37.27 17.93
CA ALA A 644 10.01 -38.57 18.50
C ALA A 644 11.11 -38.46 19.56
N ASP A 645 12.19 -37.74 19.25
CA ASP A 645 13.32 -37.51 20.17
C ASP A 645 12.86 -36.77 21.46
N ALA A 646 11.81 -35.93 21.37
CA ALA A 646 11.20 -35.25 22.52
C ALA A 646 10.15 -36.11 23.28
N SER A 647 9.78 -37.28 22.73
CA SER A 647 8.67 -38.13 23.19
C SER A 647 7.31 -37.41 23.19
N MET A 648 7.03 -36.68 22.11
CA MET A 648 5.82 -35.87 21.92
C MET A 648 4.92 -36.40 20.79
N GLU A 649 5.15 -37.63 20.33
CA GLU A 649 4.34 -38.31 19.31
C GLU A 649 2.87 -38.38 19.75
N GLY A 650 1.95 -38.13 18.82
CA GLY A 650 0.51 -38.07 19.09
C GLY A 650 0.05 -36.80 19.83
N LYS A 651 0.97 -35.89 20.17
CA LYS A 651 0.65 -34.57 20.75
C LYS A 651 1.08 -33.42 19.83
N ALA A 652 2.36 -33.40 19.48
CA ALA A 652 2.88 -32.50 18.44
C ALA A 652 2.71 -33.17 17.07
N ILE A 653 2.45 -32.35 16.06
CA ILE A 653 2.06 -32.82 14.72
C ILE A 653 2.82 -32.03 13.67
N VAL A 654 3.16 -32.66 12.55
CA VAL A 654 3.72 -31.99 11.38
C VAL A 654 3.06 -32.52 10.11
N GLY A 655 2.82 -31.63 9.15
CA GLY A 655 2.27 -31.96 7.85
C GLY A 655 2.44 -30.80 6.87
N GLU A 656 1.62 -30.81 5.84
CA GLU A 656 1.64 -29.83 4.75
C GLU A 656 0.26 -29.20 4.53
N LEU A 657 0.28 -27.97 4.01
CA LEU A 657 -0.88 -27.22 3.54
C LEU A 657 -0.80 -27.12 2.01
N PRO A 658 -1.33 -28.11 1.27
CA PRO A 658 -1.23 -28.12 -0.19
C PRO A 658 -2.13 -27.05 -0.83
N PHE A 659 -1.69 -26.52 -1.98
CA PHE A 659 -2.45 -25.60 -2.81
C PHE A 659 -1.94 -25.58 -4.26
N LYS A 660 -2.71 -24.92 -5.15
CA LYS A 660 -2.39 -24.75 -6.56
C LYS A 660 -1.81 -23.37 -6.82
N TRP A 661 -0.90 -23.26 -7.79
CA TRP A 661 -0.43 -21.96 -8.27
C TRP A 661 -1.41 -21.44 -9.32
N ASP A 662 -2.39 -20.64 -8.90
CA ASP A 662 -3.37 -20.05 -9.81
C ASP A 662 -2.92 -18.68 -10.32
N THR A 663 -2.85 -18.54 -11.65
CA THR A 663 -2.43 -17.32 -12.36
C THR A 663 -3.40 -16.99 -13.49
N LEU A 664 -3.59 -15.69 -13.76
CA LEU A 664 -4.41 -15.26 -14.90
C LEU A 664 -3.66 -15.40 -16.23
N PHE A 665 -2.32 -15.29 -16.19
CA PHE A 665 -1.44 -15.41 -17.34
C PHE A 665 -0.75 -16.78 -17.40
N ASP A 666 -0.32 -17.18 -18.61
CA ASP A 666 0.47 -18.39 -18.83
C ASP A 666 1.97 -18.09 -18.64
N PHE A 667 2.58 -18.79 -17.68
CA PHE A 667 4.01 -18.73 -17.39
C PHE A 667 4.72 -19.97 -17.96
N SER A 668 4.46 -20.26 -19.23
CA SER A 668 4.82 -21.54 -19.88
C SER A 668 6.33 -21.82 -19.97
N GLN A 669 7.17 -20.82 -19.72
CA GLN A 669 8.62 -20.97 -19.65
C GLN A 669 9.10 -21.41 -18.26
N TYR A 670 8.28 -21.34 -17.23
CA TYR A 670 8.67 -21.73 -15.87
C TYR A 670 8.27 -23.16 -15.58
N GLY A 671 9.26 -24.05 -15.41
CA GLY A 671 9.06 -25.48 -15.22
C GLY A 671 8.18 -25.81 -14.02
N GLY A 672 8.37 -25.11 -12.89
CA GLY A 672 7.56 -25.28 -11.68
C GLY A 672 6.09 -24.97 -11.92
N TRP A 673 5.80 -23.85 -12.60
CA TRP A 673 4.44 -23.49 -12.99
C TRP A 673 3.82 -24.51 -13.95
N VAL A 674 4.56 -24.97 -14.97
CA VAL A 674 4.10 -25.98 -15.92
C VAL A 674 3.78 -27.31 -15.22
N GLY A 675 4.64 -27.75 -14.31
CA GLY A 675 4.42 -28.96 -13.52
C GLY A 675 3.18 -28.84 -12.63
N ASN A 676 2.98 -27.67 -12.02
CA ASN A 676 1.78 -27.36 -11.24
C ASN A 676 0.50 -27.43 -12.09
N GLN A 677 0.46 -26.76 -13.25
CA GLN A 677 -0.74 -26.77 -14.11
C GLN A 677 -1.05 -28.15 -14.69
N LYS A 678 -0.03 -28.99 -14.92
CA LYS A 678 -0.21 -30.38 -15.39
C LYS A 678 -0.60 -31.35 -14.27
N GLY A 679 -0.60 -30.91 -13.01
CA GLY A 679 -0.84 -31.75 -11.85
C GLY A 679 0.26 -32.77 -11.57
N THR A 680 1.46 -32.60 -12.14
CA THR A 680 2.61 -33.43 -11.78
C THR A 680 3.22 -32.97 -10.46
N ASN A 681 3.09 -31.69 -10.15
CA ASN A 681 3.56 -31.06 -8.93
C ASN A 681 2.42 -30.23 -8.30
N TYR A 682 2.58 -29.83 -7.05
CA TYR A 682 1.71 -28.85 -6.36
C TYR A 682 2.57 -28.06 -5.38
N GLU A 683 2.03 -26.93 -4.88
CA GLU A 683 2.74 -26.08 -3.92
C GLU A 683 2.25 -26.40 -2.50
N ARG A 684 3.12 -26.22 -1.50
CA ARG A 684 2.80 -26.62 -0.12
C ARG A 684 3.58 -25.87 0.95
N ASN A 685 2.87 -25.18 1.84
CA ASN A 685 3.51 -24.73 3.07
C ASN A 685 3.71 -25.92 4.01
N ILE A 686 4.81 -25.98 4.73
CA ILE A 686 5.07 -27.01 5.75
C ILE A 686 4.71 -26.45 7.12
N LEU A 687 3.95 -27.19 7.94
CA LEU A 687 3.47 -26.72 9.23
C LEU A 687 3.73 -27.77 10.32
N MET A 688 4.43 -27.36 11.38
CA MET A 688 4.53 -28.10 12.64
C MET A 688 3.71 -27.39 13.72
N ILE A 689 2.92 -28.16 14.47
CA ILE A 689 2.11 -27.70 15.60
C ILE A 689 2.68 -28.28 16.89
N ILE A 690 3.03 -27.39 17.82
CA ILE A 690 3.50 -27.71 19.16
C ILE A 690 2.42 -27.27 20.16
N PRO A 691 1.82 -28.20 20.92
CA PRO A 691 0.63 -27.89 21.71
C PRO A 691 0.96 -27.05 22.96
N GLY A 692 0.11 -26.07 23.24
CA GLY A 692 0.00 -25.40 24.55
C GLY A 692 -1.23 -25.87 25.32
N LYS A 693 -1.59 -25.16 26.39
CA LYS A 693 -2.80 -25.46 27.17
C LYS A 693 -4.10 -25.12 26.43
N ASN A 694 -4.08 -24.14 25.53
CA ASN A 694 -5.24 -23.71 24.73
C ASN A 694 -5.00 -23.88 23.23
N HIS A 695 -5.52 -24.97 22.66
CA HIS A 695 -5.45 -25.29 21.22
C HIS A 695 -6.27 -24.36 20.32
N LYS A 696 -7.12 -23.49 20.89
CA LYS A 696 -7.89 -22.52 20.12
C LYS A 696 -7.10 -21.27 19.78
N GLN A 697 -5.88 -21.12 20.31
CA GLN A 697 -5.02 -19.98 20.04
C GLN A 697 -3.62 -20.45 19.67
N ALA A 698 -3.04 -19.82 18.65
CA ALA A 698 -1.68 -20.09 18.22
C ALA A 698 -0.85 -18.82 18.06
N VAL A 699 0.45 -18.95 18.26
CA VAL A 699 1.48 -18.01 17.81
C VAL A 699 2.23 -18.68 16.66
N VAL A 700 2.35 -18.00 15.54
CA VAL A 700 3.05 -18.51 14.36
C VAL A 700 4.47 -17.96 14.34
N PHE A 701 5.43 -18.83 14.06
CA PHE A 701 6.81 -18.49 13.77
C PHE A 701 7.16 -19.06 12.41
N GLY A 702 7.52 -18.20 11.46
CA GLY A 702 7.61 -18.58 10.05
C GLY A 702 8.82 -18.03 9.33
N ASP A 703 9.11 -18.63 8.19
CA ASP A 703 10.07 -18.24 7.16
C ASP A 703 9.47 -18.57 5.78
N HIS A 704 10.24 -18.34 4.71
CA HIS A 704 10.05 -19.03 3.43
C HIS A 704 11.28 -19.90 3.12
N TYR A 705 11.12 -20.91 2.26
CA TYR A 705 12.18 -21.89 2.00
C TYR A 705 12.54 -22.06 0.52
N ASP A 706 11.85 -21.36 -0.38
CA ASP A 706 12.35 -21.08 -1.73
C ASP A 706 13.42 -19.99 -1.72
N THR A 707 14.20 -19.94 -2.80
CA THR A 707 15.33 -19.02 -2.99
C THR A 707 15.17 -18.21 -4.27
N ALA A 708 15.61 -16.95 -4.28
CA ALA A 708 15.57 -16.09 -5.46
C ALA A 708 16.45 -16.57 -6.63
N TYR A 709 16.16 -16.05 -7.82
CA TYR A 709 17.10 -16.07 -8.94
C TYR A 709 18.28 -15.11 -8.77
N MET A 710 19.46 -15.53 -9.22
CA MET A 710 20.69 -14.73 -9.18
C MET A 710 20.71 -13.60 -10.23
N GLU A 711 20.59 -12.35 -9.78
CA GLU A 711 20.66 -11.10 -10.56
C GLU A 711 21.96 -11.02 -11.36
N ASP A 712 23.11 -11.37 -10.79
CA ASP A 712 24.42 -11.27 -11.45
C ASP A 712 24.63 -12.30 -12.56
N ILE A 713 23.98 -13.47 -12.48
CA ILE A 713 23.94 -14.45 -13.58
C ILE A 713 22.96 -14.03 -14.67
N TYR A 714 21.83 -13.42 -14.30
CA TYR A 714 20.81 -13.00 -15.24
C TYR A 714 21.18 -11.73 -16.01
N GLU A 715 21.64 -10.68 -15.32
CA GLU A 715 21.80 -9.34 -15.87
C GLU A 715 22.99 -9.25 -16.84
N LYS A 716 22.70 -9.35 -18.15
CA LYS A 716 23.71 -9.26 -19.23
C LYS A 716 24.55 -7.99 -19.16
N GLY A 717 23.96 -6.87 -18.73
CA GLY A 717 24.67 -5.60 -18.55
C GLY A 717 25.76 -5.64 -17.48
N ARG A 718 25.70 -6.60 -16.54
CA ARG A 718 26.70 -6.84 -15.51
C ARG A 718 27.64 -8.02 -15.83
N GLY A 719 27.58 -8.55 -17.04
CA GLY A 719 28.37 -9.71 -17.48
C GLY A 719 27.67 -11.06 -17.30
N GLY A 720 26.40 -11.06 -16.90
CA GLY A 720 25.58 -12.26 -16.79
C GLY A 720 25.28 -12.92 -18.15
N THR A 721 24.84 -14.17 -18.10
CA THR A 721 24.49 -14.97 -19.30
C THR A 721 23.04 -14.73 -19.75
N GLY A 722 22.16 -14.29 -18.84
CA GLY A 722 20.71 -14.28 -19.05
C GLY A 722 19.99 -15.53 -18.52
N ALA A 723 20.73 -16.49 -17.95
CA ALA A 723 20.12 -17.64 -17.30
C ALA A 723 19.44 -17.25 -15.98
N ARG A 724 18.36 -17.96 -15.65
CA ARG A 724 17.69 -17.90 -14.36
C ARG A 724 18.10 -19.12 -13.54
N LEU A 725 18.99 -18.91 -12.59
CA LEU A 725 19.49 -19.96 -11.70
C LEU A 725 19.23 -19.53 -10.27
N ALA A 726 18.65 -20.43 -9.47
CA ALA A 726 18.40 -20.23 -8.05
C ALA A 726 19.71 -19.95 -7.30
N ALA A 727 19.66 -19.02 -6.35
CA ALA A 727 20.75 -18.77 -5.41
C ALA A 727 20.90 -19.93 -4.41
N ASP A 728 22.07 -20.00 -3.76
CA ASP A 728 22.31 -20.99 -2.70
C ASP A 728 21.38 -20.76 -1.50
N GLY A 729 21.03 -19.50 -1.20
CA GLY A 729 20.01 -19.14 -0.21
C GLY A 729 20.49 -19.23 1.24
N SER A 730 21.80 -19.11 1.49
CA SER A 730 22.35 -19.24 2.85
C SER A 730 21.75 -18.23 3.80
N ASP A 731 21.71 -16.96 3.39
CA ASP A 731 21.08 -15.90 4.15
C ASP A 731 19.60 -15.80 3.80
N ASP A 732 19.25 -15.87 2.50
CA ASP A 732 17.90 -15.71 1.94
C ASP A 732 17.35 -17.05 1.37
N ASN A 733 16.78 -17.94 2.18
CA ASN A 733 16.37 -17.70 3.56
C ASN A 733 16.64 -18.89 4.50
N TYR A 734 17.67 -19.71 4.21
CA TYR A 734 17.96 -20.88 5.04
C TYR A 734 18.51 -20.54 6.43
N SER A 735 18.99 -19.31 6.65
CA SER A 735 19.28 -18.77 7.98
C SER A 735 18.04 -18.73 8.88
N ALA A 736 16.87 -18.36 8.33
CA ALA A 736 15.59 -18.43 9.00
C ALA A 736 15.09 -19.87 9.14
N SER A 737 15.18 -20.70 8.09
CA SER A 737 14.78 -22.12 8.17
C SER A 737 15.53 -22.88 9.25
N ALA A 738 16.85 -22.68 9.33
CA ALA A 738 17.68 -23.24 10.40
C ALA A 738 17.22 -22.78 11.78
N THR A 739 16.80 -21.53 11.93
CA THR A 739 16.26 -21.01 13.19
C THR A 739 15.01 -21.77 13.63
N LEU A 740 14.06 -22.02 12.73
CA LEU A 740 12.85 -22.80 13.03
C LEU A 740 13.18 -24.25 13.42
N LEU A 741 14.12 -24.89 12.71
CA LEU A 741 14.58 -26.24 13.04
C LEU A 741 15.20 -26.34 14.44
N GLN A 742 15.97 -25.33 14.85
CA GLN A 742 16.56 -25.25 16.19
C GLN A 742 15.56 -24.82 17.27
N ALA A 743 14.51 -24.08 16.91
CA ALA A 743 13.45 -23.67 17.82
C ALA A 743 12.56 -24.86 18.25
N ALA A 744 12.27 -25.78 17.34
CA ALA A 744 11.38 -26.92 17.57
C ALA A 744 11.69 -27.75 18.83
N PRO A 745 12.92 -28.25 19.07
CA PRO A 745 13.22 -29.01 20.29
C PRO A 745 13.04 -28.19 21.58
N ILE A 746 13.32 -26.89 21.54
CA ILE A 746 13.18 -25.98 22.68
C ILE A 746 11.70 -25.80 23.03
N PHE A 747 10.87 -25.52 22.03
CA PHE A 747 9.43 -25.34 22.23
C PHE A 747 8.72 -26.64 22.63
N LEU A 748 9.13 -27.79 22.09
CA LEU A 748 8.65 -29.10 22.54
C LEU A 748 8.96 -29.35 24.03
N ASN A 749 10.14 -28.95 24.49
CA ASN A 749 10.50 -29.05 25.91
C ASN A 749 9.62 -28.13 26.78
N LEU A 750 9.37 -26.89 26.36
CA LEU A 750 8.44 -25.98 27.06
C LEU A 750 7.00 -26.53 27.09
N SER A 751 6.54 -27.12 25.99
CA SER A 751 5.24 -27.79 25.90
C SER A 751 5.15 -28.96 26.88
N LYS A 752 6.17 -29.83 26.91
CA LYS A 752 6.27 -30.98 27.82
C LYS A 752 6.27 -30.56 29.30
N GLN A 753 6.86 -29.41 29.60
CA GLN A 753 6.84 -28.80 30.94
C GLN A 753 5.51 -28.11 31.28
N GLY A 754 4.54 -28.07 30.36
CA GLY A 754 3.26 -27.40 30.54
C GLY A 754 3.37 -25.87 30.66
N LYS A 755 4.44 -25.27 30.12
CA LYS A 755 4.69 -23.83 30.18
C LYS A 755 3.95 -23.04 29.12
N LEU A 756 3.69 -23.64 27.95
CA LEU A 756 3.01 -22.98 26.84
C LEU A 756 1.51 -22.85 27.12
N GLU A 757 0.98 -21.63 27.04
CA GLU A 757 -0.46 -21.37 27.16
C GLU A 757 -1.18 -21.50 25.82
N ARG A 758 -0.49 -21.23 24.72
CA ARG A 758 -0.99 -21.32 23.35
C ARG A 758 -0.18 -22.32 22.56
N ASP A 759 -0.76 -22.82 21.49
CA ASP A 759 -0.01 -23.59 20.51
C ASP A 759 1.07 -22.70 19.85
N ILE A 760 2.20 -23.29 19.51
CA ILE A 760 3.19 -22.67 18.62
C ILE A 760 3.10 -23.39 17.28
N TRP A 761 2.98 -22.61 16.21
CA TRP A 761 2.95 -23.09 14.83
C TRP A 761 4.26 -22.68 14.15
N LEU A 762 5.09 -23.63 13.77
CA LEU A 762 6.28 -23.40 12.95
C LEU A 762 5.89 -23.61 11.49
N ILE A 763 6.02 -22.58 10.65
CA ILE A 763 5.60 -22.63 9.25
C ILE A 763 6.74 -22.29 8.29
N HIS A 764 6.95 -23.15 7.30
CA HIS A 764 7.78 -22.83 6.14
C HIS A 764 6.88 -22.50 4.96
N LEU A 765 6.93 -21.24 4.50
CA LEU A 765 6.16 -20.73 3.37
C LEU A 765 6.88 -21.03 2.06
N THR A 766 6.13 -21.30 0.98
CA THR A 766 6.69 -21.53 -0.36
C THR A 766 6.35 -20.38 -1.30
N GLY A 767 7.27 -20.03 -2.18
CA GLY A 767 6.99 -19.11 -3.28
C GLY A 767 6.89 -17.66 -2.82
N GLU A 768 7.71 -17.27 -1.85
CA GLU A 768 7.94 -15.85 -1.54
C GLU A 768 8.45 -15.15 -2.80
N GLU A 769 9.38 -15.83 -3.48
CA GLU A 769 10.25 -15.26 -4.48
C GLU A 769 9.58 -15.06 -5.84
N PHE A 770 10.28 -14.34 -6.72
CA PHE A 770 9.81 -14.09 -8.08
C PHE A 770 9.99 -15.30 -8.96
N PRO A 771 8.94 -15.73 -9.71
CA PRO A 771 7.72 -14.99 -10.04
C PRO A 771 6.47 -15.36 -9.21
N ALA A 772 6.53 -16.13 -8.13
CA ALA A 772 5.34 -16.52 -7.36
C ALA A 772 4.75 -15.40 -6.50
N ASP A 773 5.61 -14.53 -5.93
CA ASP A 773 5.26 -13.34 -5.16
C ASP A 773 4.37 -13.67 -3.93
N CYS A 774 5.02 -14.06 -2.84
CA CYS A 774 4.42 -14.35 -1.53
C CYS A 774 3.31 -15.41 -1.58
N MET A 775 3.40 -16.37 -2.49
CA MET A 775 2.33 -17.31 -2.81
C MET A 775 1.88 -18.15 -1.60
N GLY A 776 2.83 -18.63 -0.78
CA GLY A 776 2.58 -19.37 0.44
C GLY A 776 1.84 -18.54 1.49
N ALA A 777 2.27 -17.29 1.71
CA ALA A 777 1.58 -16.37 2.63
C ALA A 777 0.19 -15.99 2.12
N ARG A 778 0.02 -15.79 0.81
CA ARG A 778 -1.29 -15.53 0.18
C ARG A 778 -2.24 -16.70 0.43
N ASN A 779 -1.81 -17.93 0.19
CA ASN A 779 -2.65 -19.11 0.46
C ASN A 779 -2.99 -19.25 1.95
N PHE A 780 -1.99 -19.10 2.82
CA PHE A 780 -2.20 -19.23 4.27
C PHE A 780 -3.20 -18.19 4.79
N CYS A 781 -3.03 -16.91 4.40
CA CYS A 781 -3.92 -15.84 4.83
C CYS A 781 -5.33 -16.01 4.25
N GLN A 782 -5.47 -16.45 3.00
CA GLN A 782 -6.77 -16.77 2.42
C GLN A 782 -7.49 -17.84 3.24
N LYS A 783 -6.86 -19.00 3.48
CA LYS A 783 -7.46 -20.09 4.27
C LYS A 783 -7.82 -19.66 5.70
N LEU A 784 -6.99 -18.79 6.30
CA LEU A 784 -7.23 -18.24 7.62
C LEU A 784 -8.48 -17.33 7.66
N VAL A 785 -8.61 -16.45 6.67
CA VAL A 785 -9.76 -15.54 6.52
C VAL A 785 -11.03 -16.32 6.18
N GLU A 786 -10.96 -17.31 5.30
CA GLU A 786 -12.10 -18.13 4.87
C GLU A 786 -12.54 -19.16 5.91
N LYS A 787 -11.74 -19.39 6.97
CA LYS A 787 -11.95 -20.47 7.97
C LYS A 787 -11.95 -21.85 7.33
N ASN A 788 -11.00 -22.08 6.43
CA ASN A 788 -10.82 -23.34 5.71
C ASN A 788 -9.37 -23.84 5.80
N MET A 789 -8.81 -23.87 7.01
CA MET A 789 -7.44 -24.35 7.24
C MET A 789 -7.46 -25.84 7.55
N VAL A 790 -6.89 -26.66 6.67
CA VAL A 790 -6.77 -28.12 6.85
C VAL A 790 -5.33 -28.55 6.63
N LEU A 791 -4.74 -29.15 7.66
CA LEU A 791 -3.40 -29.74 7.62
C LEU A 791 -3.48 -31.19 7.16
N ARG A 792 -2.69 -31.55 6.15
CA ARG A 792 -2.54 -32.93 5.66
C ARG A 792 -1.27 -33.54 6.22
N THR A 793 -1.38 -34.65 6.94
CA THR A 793 -0.23 -35.41 7.45
C THR A 793 0.10 -36.60 6.53
N ASP A 794 1.31 -37.18 6.62
CA ASP A 794 1.76 -38.24 5.69
C ASP A 794 0.92 -39.52 5.71
N ASP A 795 0.24 -39.81 6.82
CA ASP A 795 -0.77 -40.88 6.92
C ASP A 795 -2.09 -40.51 6.22
N GLN A 796 -2.11 -39.40 5.48
CA GLN A 796 -3.25 -38.79 4.80
C GLN A 796 -4.39 -38.41 5.74
N THR A 797 -4.09 -38.23 7.03
CA THR A 797 -5.04 -37.68 7.99
C THR A 797 -5.18 -36.18 7.76
N ASN A 798 -6.42 -35.70 7.72
CA ASN A 798 -6.75 -34.28 7.61
C ASN A 798 -7.12 -33.73 8.99
N ILE A 799 -6.38 -32.72 9.44
CA ILE A 799 -6.62 -32.04 10.72
C ILE A 799 -7.18 -30.66 10.44
N ASN A 800 -8.39 -30.40 10.93
CA ASN A 800 -9.05 -29.11 10.79
C ASN A 800 -8.50 -28.11 11.82
N LEU A 801 -7.97 -26.99 11.33
CA LEU A 801 -7.40 -25.90 12.11
C LEU A 801 -8.20 -24.59 11.98
N ALA A 802 -9.35 -24.60 11.31
CA ALA A 802 -10.14 -23.41 11.01
C ALA A 802 -10.52 -22.60 12.26
N GLU A 803 -10.80 -23.27 13.37
CA GLU A 803 -11.22 -22.64 14.62
C GLU A 803 -10.06 -22.04 15.44
N THR A 804 -8.81 -22.28 15.05
CA THR A 804 -7.66 -21.70 15.76
C THR A 804 -7.51 -20.22 15.41
N GLU A 805 -7.45 -19.37 16.44
CA GLU A 805 -7.13 -17.96 16.34
C GLU A 805 -5.61 -17.77 16.38
N ILE A 806 -5.05 -17.22 15.30
CA ILE A 806 -3.69 -16.69 15.28
C ILE A 806 -3.65 -15.37 16.03
N THR A 807 -2.95 -15.40 17.18
CA THR A 807 -2.78 -14.26 18.08
C THR A 807 -1.60 -13.38 17.69
N GLY A 808 -0.65 -13.93 16.94
CA GLY A 808 0.49 -13.23 16.38
C GLY A 808 1.31 -14.10 15.43
N VAL A 809 1.97 -13.45 14.48
CA VAL A 809 2.89 -14.04 13.51
C VAL A 809 4.23 -13.31 13.61
N TYR A 810 5.30 -14.07 13.74
CA TYR A 810 6.66 -13.60 13.50
C TYR A 810 7.16 -14.28 12.22
N VAL A 811 7.42 -13.51 11.18
CA VAL A 811 8.06 -14.02 9.95
C VAL A 811 9.51 -13.59 9.98
N MET A 812 10.42 -14.48 9.61
CA MET A 812 11.85 -14.24 9.48
C MET A 812 12.26 -14.25 8.02
N ASP A 813 13.12 -13.31 7.67
CA ASP A 813 13.62 -13.10 6.32
C ASP A 813 15.02 -12.48 6.45
N MET A 814 16.05 -13.04 5.78
CA MET A 814 17.45 -12.60 5.81
C MET A 814 17.95 -12.22 7.21
N ILE A 815 18.53 -13.18 7.95
CA ILE A 815 18.93 -12.94 9.35
C ILE A 815 20.41 -13.22 9.65
N GLY A 816 21.18 -13.62 8.64
CA GLY A 816 22.56 -14.09 8.78
C GLY A 816 23.62 -13.05 8.43
N HIS A 817 23.30 -11.98 7.70
CA HIS A 817 24.28 -11.02 7.23
C HIS A 817 24.36 -9.75 8.10
N ASN A 818 25.54 -9.50 8.69
CA ASN A 818 25.82 -8.30 9.48
C ASN A 818 26.48 -7.19 8.64
N ARG A 819 25.79 -6.08 8.37
CA ARG A 819 26.30 -5.03 7.45
C ARG A 819 27.63 -4.42 7.88
N ASP A 820 28.59 -4.34 6.97
CA ASP A 820 29.93 -3.79 7.26
C ASP A 820 29.91 -2.33 7.78
N ASN A 821 29.06 -1.47 7.20
CA ASN A 821 29.00 -0.04 7.52
C ASN A 821 28.01 0.31 8.64
N ASP A 822 27.15 -0.64 9.03
CA ASP A 822 26.14 -0.42 10.07
C ASP A 822 25.80 -1.70 10.83
N GLN A 823 26.84 -2.25 11.47
CA GLN A 823 26.84 -3.52 12.17
C GLN A 823 25.90 -3.56 13.38
N ASP A 824 25.52 -4.78 13.73
CA ASP A 824 24.83 -5.20 14.95
C ASP A 824 23.41 -4.63 15.08
N ILE A 825 22.76 -4.34 13.96
CA ILE A 825 21.38 -3.86 13.90
C ILE A 825 20.52 -4.89 13.18
N PHE A 826 19.36 -5.18 13.76
CA PHE A 826 18.28 -5.90 13.08
C PHE A 826 16.96 -5.16 13.24
N GLN A 827 15.99 -5.52 12.41
CA GLN A 827 14.69 -4.90 12.32
C GLN A 827 13.62 -5.74 13.01
N ILE A 828 12.79 -5.04 13.76
CA ILE A 828 11.52 -5.50 14.30
C ILE A 828 10.44 -4.66 13.59
N SER A 829 9.92 -5.16 12.47
CA SER A 829 9.01 -4.39 11.61
C SER A 829 7.55 -4.82 11.82
N PRO A 830 6.78 -4.18 12.73
CA PRO A 830 5.39 -4.54 12.97
C PRO A 830 4.46 -4.13 11.82
N GLY A 831 3.42 -4.94 11.60
CA GLY A 831 2.24 -4.54 10.84
C GLY A 831 1.47 -3.38 11.48
N LYS A 832 0.42 -2.90 10.80
CA LYS A 832 -0.26 -1.63 11.15
C LYS A 832 -1.10 -1.68 12.44
N SER A 833 -1.35 -2.85 13.01
CA SER A 833 -2.29 -3.03 14.13
C SER A 833 -1.68 -2.76 15.50
N SER A 834 -2.52 -2.46 16.51
CA SER A 834 -2.04 -2.38 17.91
C SER A 834 -1.51 -3.72 18.43
N ALA A 835 -2.06 -4.84 17.94
CA ALA A 835 -1.57 -6.17 18.28
C ALA A 835 -0.15 -6.40 17.71
N SER A 836 0.11 -6.01 16.47
CA SER A 836 1.45 -6.02 15.85
C SER A 836 2.46 -5.20 16.64
N LEU A 837 2.09 -4.00 17.11
CA LEU A 837 2.97 -3.19 17.95
C LEU A 837 3.26 -3.87 19.30
N ASN A 838 2.29 -4.56 19.90
CA ASN A 838 2.52 -5.32 21.12
C ASN A 838 3.46 -6.51 20.89
N LEU A 839 3.35 -7.20 19.74
CA LEU A 839 4.29 -8.24 19.34
C LEU A 839 5.72 -7.68 19.19
N ALA A 840 5.87 -6.51 18.56
CA ALA A 840 7.17 -5.84 18.45
C ALA A 840 7.73 -5.43 19.82
N ARG A 841 6.86 -5.05 20.77
CA ARG A 841 7.27 -4.79 22.16
C ARG A 841 7.81 -6.06 22.85
N GLN A 842 7.21 -7.22 22.60
CA GLN A 842 7.73 -8.49 23.16
C GLN A 842 9.10 -8.86 22.55
N ALA A 843 9.28 -8.60 21.26
CA ALA A 843 10.57 -8.75 20.59
C ALA A 843 11.64 -7.82 21.16
N HIS A 844 11.29 -6.55 21.40
CA HIS A 844 12.16 -5.58 22.06
C HIS A 844 12.57 -6.03 23.47
N ILE A 845 11.64 -6.57 24.26
CA ILE A 845 11.94 -7.11 25.59
C ILE A 845 12.92 -8.29 25.50
N ALA A 846 12.70 -9.24 24.57
CA ALA A 846 13.64 -10.35 24.34
C ALA A 846 15.05 -9.83 24.01
N ASN A 847 15.16 -8.87 23.08
CA ASN A 847 16.45 -8.24 22.75
C ASN A 847 17.13 -7.57 23.97
N MET A 848 16.37 -6.88 24.82
CA MET A 848 16.92 -6.31 26.05
C MET A 848 17.47 -7.38 27.01
N ILE A 849 16.77 -8.50 27.18
CA ILE A 849 17.22 -9.61 28.04
C ILE A 849 18.52 -10.18 27.50
N TRP A 850 18.61 -10.40 26.19
CA TRP A 850 19.84 -10.87 25.53
C TRP A 850 21.00 -9.92 25.82
N ASN A 851 20.85 -8.63 25.48
CA ASN A 851 21.88 -7.61 25.65
C ASN A 851 22.34 -7.50 27.11
N SER A 852 21.42 -7.51 28.07
CA SER A 852 21.74 -7.47 29.51
C SER A 852 22.53 -8.69 29.99
N SER A 853 22.36 -9.83 29.34
CA SER A 853 22.99 -11.09 29.73
C SER A 853 24.36 -11.31 29.08
N THR A 854 24.60 -10.72 27.90
CA THR A 854 25.84 -10.90 27.13
C THR A 854 27.11 -10.66 27.94
N HIS A 855 27.12 -9.64 28.82
CA HIS A 855 28.28 -9.36 29.66
C HIS A 855 28.64 -10.56 30.55
N SER A 856 27.64 -11.13 31.24
CA SER A 856 27.85 -12.28 32.13
C SER A 856 28.27 -13.55 31.38
N TRP A 857 27.69 -13.79 30.20
CA TRP A 857 28.02 -14.95 29.37
C TRP A 857 29.43 -14.85 28.77
N ASN A 858 29.85 -13.64 28.38
CA ASN A 858 31.19 -13.40 27.85
C ASN A 858 32.30 -13.46 28.91
N MET A 859 31.96 -13.50 30.20
CA MET A 859 32.89 -13.73 31.30
C MET A 859 33.08 -15.23 31.62
N GLN A 860 32.32 -16.12 30.99
CA GLN A 860 32.47 -17.57 31.17
C GLN A 860 33.76 -18.08 30.50
N PRO A 861 34.40 -19.16 31.01
CA PRO A 861 35.67 -19.65 30.49
C PRO A 861 35.71 -19.91 28.98
N GLU A 862 34.60 -20.37 28.39
CA GLU A 862 34.49 -20.64 26.94
C GLU A 862 34.71 -19.39 26.08
N ARG A 863 34.25 -18.23 26.56
CA ARG A 863 34.22 -16.95 25.81
C ARG A 863 35.08 -15.84 26.39
N LEU A 864 35.70 -16.09 27.54
CA LEU A 864 36.63 -15.16 28.17
C LEU A 864 37.76 -14.82 27.18
N ASN A 865 38.02 -13.52 27.00
CA ASN A 865 39.02 -12.98 26.07
C ASN A 865 38.77 -13.24 24.57
N ARG A 866 37.59 -13.75 24.16
CA ARG A 866 37.24 -13.84 22.73
C ARG A 866 36.94 -12.46 22.14
N THR A 867 36.98 -12.36 20.81
CA THR A 867 36.66 -11.14 20.05
C THR A 867 35.34 -11.31 19.31
N HIS A 868 34.94 -10.28 18.54
CA HIS A 868 33.91 -10.43 17.52
C HIS A 868 34.28 -11.60 16.58
N GLY A 869 33.27 -12.34 16.15
CA GLY A 869 33.36 -13.33 15.09
C GLY A 869 33.84 -12.72 13.78
N LYS A 870 34.23 -13.61 12.86
CA LYS A 870 34.65 -13.25 11.52
C LYS A 870 33.97 -14.19 10.54
N ARG A 871 33.51 -13.64 9.41
CA ARG A 871 33.15 -14.43 8.24
C ARG A 871 34.33 -15.31 7.80
N ILE A 872 34.00 -16.48 7.29
CA ILE A 872 34.99 -17.42 6.74
C ILE A 872 35.21 -17.18 5.25
N THR A 873 36.22 -17.84 4.70
CA THR A 873 36.36 -18.06 3.27
C THR A 873 36.05 -19.52 2.96
N GLY A 874 35.25 -19.78 1.92
CA GLY A 874 34.70 -21.10 1.60
C GLY A 874 33.54 -21.52 2.50
N SER A 875 33.23 -22.82 2.50
CA SER A 875 32.04 -23.38 3.17
C SER A 875 32.30 -24.51 4.16
N GLU A 876 33.54 -25.01 4.25
CA GLU A 876 33.83 -26.22 5.04
C GLU A 876 34.08 -25.96 6.53
N GLN A 877 34.63 -24.80 6.88
CA GLN A 877 35.07 -24.48 8.24
C GLN A 877 33.98 -23.75 9.01
N ILE A 878 33.67 -24.16 10.23
CA ILE A 878 32.79 -23.38 11.11
C ILE A 878 33.60 -22.24 11.73
N PRO A 879 33.10 -20.98 11.75
CA PRO A 879 33.78 -19.87 12.43
C PRO A 879 34.15 -20.20 13.88
N GLU A 880 35.32 -19.76 14.36
CA GLU A 880 35.74 -19.97 15.75
C GLU A 880 34.73 -19.37 16.76
N THR A 881 34.72 -19.90 17.99
CA THR A 881 33.89 -19.35 19.07
C THR A 881 34.23 -17.88 19.34
N ALA A 882 33.22 -17.01 19.18
CA ALA A 882 33.31 -15.57 19.38
C ALA A 882 32.67 -15.14 20.72
N LYS A 883 32.65 -13.84 20.99
CA LYS A 883 31.76 -13.28 22.02
C LYS A 883 30.31 -13.36 21.58
N HIS A 884 29.39 -13.49 22.53
CA HIS A 884 28.00 -13.14 22.28
C HIS A 884 27.89 -11.63 22.03
N LEU A 885 27.31 -11.26 20.89
CA LEU A 885 27.16 -9.87 20.48
C LEU A 885 25.94 -9.23 21.14
N SER A 886 26.09 -8.01 21.64
CA SER A 886 24.94 -7.16 21.95
C SER A 886 24.45 -6.55 20.65
N VAL A 887 23.18 -6.77 20.29
CA VAL A 887 22.60 -6.32 19.02
C VAL A 887 21.45 -5.35 19.27
N LYS A 888 21.26 -4.37 18.39
CA LYS A 888 20.20 -3.36 18.47
C LYS A 888 19.00 -3.76 17.61
N GLY A 889 17.89 -4.13 18.27
CA GLY A 889 16.61 -4.38 17.59
C GLY A 889 15.81 -3.09 17.39
N GLU A 890 15.81 -2.55 16.18
CA GLU A 890 15.05 -1.34 15.85
C GLU A 890 13.58 -1.65 15.54
N VAL A 891 12.66 -0.93 16.18
CA VAL A 891 11.22 -1.09 15.96
C VAL A 891 10.77 -0.17 14.82
N ARG A 892 10.79 -0.69 13.59
CA ARG A 892 10.51 0.08 12.38
C ARG A 892 9.04 -0.01 11.99
N THR A 893 8.22 0.89 12.54
CA THR A 893 6.79 1.00 12.21
C THR A 893 6.55 1.50 10.78
N GLN A 894 5.29 1.57 10.35
CA GLN A 894 4.88 2.13 9.06
C GLN A 894 5.36 3.57 8.79
N TYR A 895 5.72 4.33 9.83
CA TYR A 895 6.23 5.69 9.71
C TYR A 895 7.74 5.73 9.46
N ASN A 896 8.45 4.60 9.63
CA ASN A 896 9.87 4.50 9.32
C ASN A 896 10.06 4.14 7.82
N PRO A 897 10.79 4.96 7.03
CA PRO A 897 11.05 4.68 5.61
C PRO A 897 11.74 3.34 5.35
N HIS A 898 12.51 2.85 6.32
CA HIS A 898 13.30 1.62 6.23
C HIS A 898 12.55 0.40 6.75
N SER A 899 11.25 0.50 7.08
CA SER A 899 10.46 -0.64 7.53
C SER A 899 10.34 -1.69 6.42
N SER A 900 10.91 -2.88 6.67
CA SER A 900 10.93 -4.00 5.73
C SER A 900 9.61 -4.76 5.58
N ILE A 901 8.60 -4.49 6.43
CA ILE A 901 7.31 -5.23 6.42
C ILE A 901 6.56 -5.15 5.08
N PHE A 902 6.95 -4.25 4.17
CA PHE A 902 6.31 -4.03 2.87
C PHE A 902 7.06 -4.69 1.69
N ASN A 903 8.07 -5.52 1.96
CA ASN A 903 8.93 -6.13 0.93
C ASN A 903 8.68 -7.62 0.67
N THR A 904 8.02 -8.32 1.60
CA THR A 904 7.90 -9.80 1.59
C THR A 904 6.52 -10.25 2.11
N ASP A 905 6.39 -11.53 2.49
CA ASP A 905 5.24 -12.21 3.08
C ASP A 905 4.56 -11.43 4.21
N GLY A 906 5.36 -10.73 5.03
CA GLY A 906 4.87 -9.89 6.12
C GLY A 906 3.83 -8.85 5.69
N GLN A 907 3.89 -8.37 4.44
CA GLN A 907 2.89 -7.46 3.89
C GLN A 907 1.53 -8.14 3.74
N ILE A 908 1.49 -9.38 3.27
CA ILE A 908 0.25 -10.14 3.05
C ILE A 908 -0.48 -10.35 4.39
N PHE A 909 0.25 -10.73 5.44
CA PHE A 909 -0.30 -10.85 6.78
C PHE A 909 -0.83 -9.50 7.30
N SER A 910 -0.05 -8.42 7.13
CA SER A 910 -0.43 -7.09 7.57
C SER A 910 -1.70 -6.59 6.87
N ASP A 911 -1.79 -6.75 5.54
CA ASP A 911 -2.91 -6.27 4.72
C ASP A 911 -4.21 -7.02 5.01
N THR A 912 -4.14 -8.33 5.26
CA THR A 912 -5.31 -9.14 5.65
C THR A 912 -5.77 -8.90 7.10
N GLY A 913 -4.92 -8.26 7.91
CA GLY A 913 -5.21 -7.88 9.29
C GLY A 913 -4.71 -8.85 10.34
N VAL A 914 -3.89 -9.82 9.94
CA VAL A 914 -3.20 -10.73 10.86
C VAL A 914 -2.14 -9.94 11.64
N PRO A 915 -2.13 -10.00 12.99
CA PRO A 915 -1.08 -9.37 13.77
C PRO A 915 0.29 -9.98 13.44
N VAL A 916 1.13 -9.21 12.75
CA VAL A 916 2.45 -9.67 12.29
C VAL A 916 3.59 -8.74 12.72
N VAL A 917 4.77 -9.31 12.88
CA VAL A 917 6.09 -8.66 12.91
C VAL A 917 6.99 -9.39 11.93
N LEU A 918 7.66 -8.65 11.05
CA LEU A 918 8.76 -9.17 10.25
C LEU A 918 10.07 -8.93 10.99
N PHE A 919 10.81 -10.00 11.24
CA PHE A 919 12.20 -9.98 11.67
C PHE A 919 13.08 -10.05 10.44
N MET A 920 13.95 -9.06 10.28
CA MET A 920 14.90 -9.00 9.18
C MET A 920 16.18 -8.33 9.64
N GLU A 921 17.32 -8.67 9.08
CA GLU A 921 18.56 -7.93 9.30
C GLU A 921 18.42 -6.44 8.90
N ASN A 922 19.43 -5.61 9.20
CA ASN A 922 19.46 -4.23 8.72
C ASN A 922 19.61 -4.19 7.19
N TYR A 923 18.49 -4.31 6.48
CA TYR A 923 18.44 -4.55 5.04
C TYR A 923 19.04 -3.41 4.22
N ASP A 924 19.89 -3.79 3.26
CA ASP A 924 20.43 -2.92 2.22
C ASP A 924 20.33 -3.62 0.87
N ILE A 925 19.38 -3.18 0.05
CA ILE A 925 19.11 -3.71 -1.29
C ILE A 925 20.32 -3.65 -2.25
N ASN A 926 21.36 -2.88 -1.91
CA ASN A 926 22.56 -2.76 -2.73
C ASN A 926 23.72 -3.68 -2.31
N ARG A 927 23.60 -4.45 -1.23
CA ARG A 927 24.69 -5.30 -0.74
C ARG A 927 24.99 -6.46 -1.70
N SER A 928 26.23 -6.96 -1.65
CA SER A 928 26.55 -8.25 -2.25
C SER A 928 25.97 -9.37 -1.38
N GLY A 929 25.60 -10.49 -2.00
CA GLY A 929 24.94 -11.57 -1.32
C GLY A 929 23.42 -11.47 -1.27
N TYR A 930 22.84 -10.49 -1.97
CA TYR A 930 21.39 -10.33 -2.08
C TYR A 930 20.98 -10.65 -3.51
N HIS A 931 20.23 -11.74 -3.69
CA HIS A 931 19.83 -12.27 -5.00
C HIS A 931 21.03 -12.39 -5.96
N ASP A 932 22.19 -12.87 -5.51
CA ASP A 932 23.38 -13.02 -6.35
C ASP A 932 24.16 -14.30 -6.01
N THR A 933 25.19 -14.62 -6.79
CA THR A 933 26.05 -15.81 -6.58
C THR A 933 26.80 -15.84 -5.25
N LYS A 934 26.76 -14.75 -4.47
CA LYS A 934 27.45 -14.65 -3.20
C LYS A 934 26.60 -15.05 -2.02
N ASP A 935 25.29 -15.26 -2.17
CA ASP A 935 24.40 -15.72 -1.08
C ASP A 935 24.72 -17.14 -0.59
N THR A 936 25.85 -17.25 0.11
CA THR A 936 26.52 -18.49 0.49
C THR A 936 26.94 -18.40 1.96
N MET A 937 27.53 -19.49 2.48
CA MET A 937 28.04 -19.50 3.87
C MET A 937 29.09 -18.42 4.15
N GLU A 938 29.76 -17.87 3.12
CA GLU A 938 30.71 -16.77 3.28
C GLU A 938 30.05 -15.48 3.78
N ASN A 939 28.74 -15.30 3.55
CA ASN A 939 28.00 -14.11 3.98
C ASN A 939 27.47 -14.19 5.41
N ILE A 940 27.52 -15.37 6.03
CA ILE A 940 26.90 -15.61 7.33
C ILE A 940 27.85 -15.18 8.46
N ASP A 941 27.42 -14.21 9.25
CA ASP A 941 28.06 -13.82 10.50
C ASP A 941 27.48 -14.64 11.64
N LEU A 942 28.17 -15.72 12.03
CA LEU A 942 27.64 -16.71 12.97
C LEU A 942 27.23 -16.12 14.32
N ASP A 943 28.02 -15.23 14.92
CA ASP A 943 27.70 -14.66 16.22
C ASP A 943 26.55 -13.64 16.18
N TYR A 944 26.41 -12.91 15.08
CA TYR A 944 25.26 -12.03 14.82
C TYR A 944 23.99 -12.84 14.53
N GLY A 945 24.04 -13.73 13.55
CA GLY A 945 22.88 -14.54 13.13
C GLY A 945 22.36 -15.44 14.25
N ALA A 946 23.26 -16.08 15.01
CA ALA A 946 22.85 -16.88 16.17
C ALA A 946 22.24 -16.04 17.30
N ALA A 947 22.75 -14.82 17.55
CA ALA A 947 22.14 -13.90 18.51
C ALA A 947 20.73 -13.49 18.07
N PHE A 948 20.56 -13.15 16.79
CA PHE A 948 19.26 -12.79 16.24
C PHE A 948 18.28 -13.97 16.28
N ALA A 949 18.69 -15.16 15.84
CA ALA A 949 17.92 -16.39 15.93
C ALA A 949 17.47 -16.67 17.38
N ALA A 950 18.37 -16.57 18.35
CA ALA A 950 18.04 -16.73 19.76
C ALA A 950 16.99 -15.72 20.24
N ILE A 951 17.12 -14.45 19.88
CA ILE A 951 16.15 -13.40 20.23
C ILE A 951 14.77 -13.69 19.63
N ALA A 952 14.70 -14.15 18.38
CA ALA A 952 13.45 -14.52 17.74
C ALA A 952 12.77 -15.71 18.44
N ILE A 953 13.55 -16.74 18.79
CA ILE A 953 13.05 -17.92 19.54
C ILE A 953 12.50 -17.53 20.91
N GLU A 954 13.24 -16.71 21.68
CA GLU A 954 12.78 -16.21 22.97
C GLU A 954 11.49 -15.40 22.80
N THR A 955 11.43 -14.52 21.79
CA THR A 955 10.24 -13.70 21.52
C THR A 955 8.98 -14.57 21.37
N VAL A 956 9.04 -15.61 20.55
CA VAL A 956 7.89 -16.52 20.32
C VAL A 956 7.51 -17.25 21.60
N ALA A 957 8.49 -17.79 22.35
CA ALA A 957 8.23 -18.44 23.63
C ALA A 957 7.52 -17.50 24.62
N ARG A 958 7.90 -16.22 24.67
CA ARG A 958 7.27 -15.23 25.55
C ARG A 958 5.79 -15.01 25.21
N VAL A 959 5.45 -14.83 23.94
CA VAL A 959 4.05 -14.66 23.52
C VAL A 959 3.24 -15.93 23.75
N ALA A 960 3.82 -17.10 23.50
CA ALA A 960 3.16 -18.39 23.68
C ALA A 960 2.93 -18.76 25.15
N THR A 961 3.72 -18.21 26.08
CA THR A 961 3.60 -18.43 27.54
C THR A 961 2.79 -17.34 28.26
N GLU A 962 2.46 -16.23 27.59
CA GLU A 962 1.73 -15.11 28.21
C GLU A 962 0.28 -15.51 28.58
N ILE A 963 -0.05 -15.51 29.88
CA ILE A 963 -1.42 -15.71 30.34
C ILE A 963 -2.23 -14.46 30.00
N THR A 964 -3.09 -14.55 28.98
CA THR A 964 -4.07 -13.49 28.73
C THR A 964 -5.13 -13.54 29.82
N LYS A 965 -5.03 -12.64 30.79
CA LYS A 965 -6.15 -12.36 31.70
C LYS A 965 -7.27 -11.77 30.85
N PHE A 966 -8.29 -12.56 30.57
CA PHE A 966 -9.56 -12.06 30.04
C PHE A 966 -10.17 -11.16 31.11
N ASN A 967 -9.91 -9.85 31.03
CA ASN A 967 -10.82 -8.89 31.62
C ASN A 967 -12.00 -8.80 30.65
N THR A 968 -13.07 -9.50 31.01
CA THR A 968 -14.42 -9.32 30.45
C THR A 968 -14.85 -7.86 30.49
#